data_AF-A0A0Q0ZRL0-F1
#
_entry.id   AF-A0A0Q0ZRL0-F1
#
_cell.length_a   1.000
_cell.length_b   1.000
_cell.length_c   1.000
_cell.angle_alpha   90.00
_cell.angle_beta   90.00
_cell.angle_gamma   90.00
#
_symmetry.space_group_name_H-M   'P 1'
#
loop_
_entity.id
_entity.type
_entity.pdbx_description
1 polymer ?
#
loop_
_entity_poly.entity_id
_entity_poly.type
_entity_poly.pdbx_seq_one_letter_code
_entity_poly.pdbx_strand_id
1 'polypeptide(L)'
;MPKAELDDWFDQGWIKYGTSTKNRTKIKKEKDIGSAFEDQVWSIFYRMGFPEMNKSSNFSIPRYDTGVKKQIDIFAREEQCICLVECKAAEKPHTKVSLGKDIHEIEAISHYIEQTIFAHFKNKGNKQRFKIIWILALKNIDLNQYDQERAKGAGITVIDDSMVEYYTLLSKHFGNSSKYQFLADMLPHREIPNLIEPVPAIKGKMGKTEFYSFVIEPEILLKIGYLSHRGKTNDDSINTYQRMANKTRLKKIAEYIQEKNGIFPTSIVINLENERGIIFEPAKRMAGKNAVLGLLHLPNRYRSAWIIDGQHRLYAYSDLDEAKTATLPVIAFINLKPDLQSKLFVDINGEQVKVSKNLLTDLYANLHWNSDKPNEQLLALNSVLIKKLDTDPKSPLRDRIKDVSGRNSRDKNITPTTIDDELKKSKLIGYTLNKKEKYISQGPLFKGDLESSCLHAKDVICDYYSLFLENEQVNKQWELGNSEGGYLRTNQGIKSTLKLLGLILYHLEHVDGIEVRHLNSQKLKPHIGKYIKPVVDYLADAPPHILLDYRRSTGESGVKNSTFALVTEINKVYPKFKPQGFAEYIERTDTSNNAQAYDISSTLEIETLQNVILTLKKEFGENIEQWWVNGVKRKIRQDAEGRAHADGDYSQAYEKYIYLIDLKEIISDNWNLFGDTYTINAKANDPKKKKLEWFNKVNEIRNIVAHPSKGGVNDEQLAYLQKILAELSEKLSNI
;
A
#
# COMPACT_ATOMS: atom_id res chain seq x y z
N MET A 1 -8.78 -12.54 41.25
CA MET A 1 -8.95 -11.25 41.94
C MET A 1 -10.44 -10.98 42.05
N PRO A 2 -10.97 -10.67 43.25
CA PRO A 2 -12.32 -10.17 43.44
C PRO A 2 -12.60 -8.96 42.54
N LYS A 3 -13.88 -8.73 42.20
CA LYS A 3 -14.29 -7.63 41.31
C LYS A 3 -13.87 -6.25 41.83
N ALA A 4 -13.89 -6.05 43.15
CA ALA A 4 -13.50 -4.80 43.81
C ALA A 4 -12.02 -4.43 43.58
N GLU A 5 -11.10 -5.40 43.62
CA GLU A 5 -9.68 -5.14 43.33
C GLU A 5 -9.46 -4.78 41.86
N LEU A 6 -10.36 -5.18 40.95
CA LEU A 6 -10.23 -4.93 39.51
C LEU A 6 -10.56 -3.48 39.15
N ASP A 7 -11.47 -2.85 39.90
CA ASP A 7 -11.88 -1.46 39.71
C ASP A 7 -10.73 -0.51 40.11
N ASP A 8 -9.95 -0.84 41.15
CA ASP A 8 -8.73 -0.08 41.53
C ASP A 8 -7.68 -0.01 40.40
N TRP A 9 -7.54 -1.08 39.61
CA TRP A 9 -6.64 -1.07 38.45
C TRP A 9 -7.18 -0.19 37.34
N PHE A 10 -8.49 -0.14 37.14
CA PHE A 10 -9.11 0.73 36.13
C PHE A 10 -8.96 2.21 36.49
N ASP A 11 -9.10 2.55 37.77
CA ASP A 11 -8.83 3.89 38.27
C ASP A 11 -7.37 4.30 38.07
N GLN A 12 -6.43 3.35 38.11
CA GLN A 12 -5.02 3.56 37.78
C GLN A 12 -4.74 3.61 36.26
N GLY A 13 -5.77 3.62 35.41
CA GLY A 13 -5.66 3.73 33.95
C GLY A 13 -5.38 2.42 33.23
N TRP A 14 -5.56 1.26 33.87
CA TRP A 14 -5.57 -0.02 33.17
C TRP A 14 -6.90 -0.19 32.43
N ILE A 15 -6.90 -0.96 31.35
CA ILE A 15 -8.10 -1.26 30.56
C ILE A 15 -8.19 -2.75 30.27
N LYS A 16 -9.42 -3.28 30.20
CA LYS A 16 -9.64 -4.69 29.80
C LYS A 16 -9.19 -4.90 28.36
N TYR A 17 -8.52 -6.03 28.09
CA TYR A 17 -8.18 -6.42 26.72
C TYR A 17 -8.34 -7.93 26.50
N GLY A 18 -8.83 -8.32 25.33
CA GLY A 18 -9.07 -9.72 24.98
C GLY A 18 -10.26 -10.36 25.72
N THR A 19 -10.48 -11.64 25.49
CA THR A 19 -11.61 -12.38 26.05
C THR A 19 -11.40 -12.63 27.54
N SER A 20 -12.38 -12.24 28.36
CA SER A 20 -12.41 -12.54 29.79
C SER A 20 -13.16 -13.86 30.03
N THR A 21 -12.70 -14.68 30.96
CA THR A 21 -13.45 -15.85 31.44
C THR A 21 -14.05 -15.55 32.81
N LYS A 22 -14.97 -16.41 33.29
CA LYS A 22 -15.59 -16.26 34.62
C LYS A 22 -14.57 -16.03 35.75
N ASN A 23 -13.34 -16.55 35.61
CA ASN A 23 -12.31 -16.52 36.66
C ASN A 23 -11.07 -15.70 36.30
N ARG A 24 -10.97 -15.11 35.08
CA ARG A 24 -9.79 -14.38 34.63
C ARG A 24 -10.17 -13.19 33.75
N THR A 25 -9.70 -12.00 34.13
CA THR A 25 -9.75 -10.79 33.31
C THR A 25 -8.34 -10.37 32.96
N LYS A 26 -8.10 -10.07 31.68
CA LYS A 26 -6.82 -9.53 31.20
C LYS A 26 -6.92 -8.01 31.14
N ILE A 27 -5.96 -7.33 31.75
CA ILE A 27 -5.87 -5.86 31.78
C ILE A 27 -4.52 -5.40 31.22
N LYS A 28 -4.49 -4.25 30.55
CA LYS A 28 -3.28 -3.60 30.04
C LYS A 28 -3.30 -2.11 30.34
N LYS A 29 -2.15 -1.48 30.52
CA LYS A 29 -1.99 -0.03 30.59
C LYS A 29 -0.95 0.37 29.54
N GLU A 30 -1.23 1.43 28.78
CA GLU A 30 -0.25 1.94 27.83
C GLU A 30 0.86 2.67 28.58
N LYS A 31 2.10 2.44 28.16
CA LYS A 31 3.26 3.14 28.69
C LYS A 31 3.31 4.54 28.08
N ASP A 32 3.94 5.46 28.80
CA ASP A 32 4.39 6.73 28.23
C ASP A 32 5.19 6.48 26.94
N ILE A 33 5.03 7.35 25.94
CA ILE A 33 5.61 7.13 24.62
C ILE A 33 7.14 7.00 24.64
N GLY A 34 7.82 7.74 25.54
CA GLY A 34 9.27 7.67 25.71
C GLY A 34 9.69 6.29 26.23
N SER A 35 9.13 5.86 27.37
CA SER A 35 9.45 4.55 27.94
C SER A 35 9.05 3.40 27.01
N ALA A 36 7.92 3.50 26.32
CA ALA A 36 7.49 2.52 25.33
C ALA A 36 8.47 2.40 24.17
N PHE A 37 9.04 3.54 23.75
CA PHE A 37 10.01 3.60 22.67
C PHE A 37 11.38 3.05 23.07
N GLU A 38 11.87 3.39 24.26
CA GLU A 38 13.09 2.78 24.82
C GLU A 38 12.98 1.25 24.87
N ASP A 39 11.86 0.71 25.38
CA ASP A 39 11.61 -0.74 25.40
C ASP A 39 11.54 -1.35 24.00
N GLN A 40 10.98 -0.62 23.04
CA GLN A 40 10.90 -1.04 21.65
C GLN A 40 12.31 -1.19 21.07
N VAL A 41 13.16 -0.17 21.24
CA VAL A 41 14.54 -0.17 20.75
C VAL A 41 15.37 -1.22 21.49
N TRP A 42 15.28 -1.29 22.82
CA TRP A 42 15.96 -2.33 23.62
C TRP A 42 15.58 -3.73 23.14
N SER A 43 14.29 -3.97 22.85
CA SER A 43 13.81 -5.25 22.32
C SER A 43 14.39 -5.62 20.95
N ILE A 44 14.79 -4.63 20.14
CA ILE A 44 15.46 -4.88 18.85
C ILE A 44 16.83 -5.50 19.11
N PHE A 45 17.66 -4.86 19.94
CA PHE A 45 18.99 -5.35 20.29
C PHE A 45 18.93 -6.71 21.02
N TYR A 46 17.95 -6.90 21.89
CA TYR A 46 17.73 -8.20 22.56
C TYR A 46 17.43 -9.32 21.56
N ARG A 47 16.52 -9.08 20.60
CA ARG A 47 16.19 -10.06 19.55
C ARG A 47 17.33 -10.30 18.56
N MET A 48 18.22 -9.32 18.39
CA MET A 48 19.47 -9.44 17.63
C MET A 48 20.53 -10.29 18.36
N GLY A 49 20.31 -10.65 19.63
CA GLY A 49 21.25 -11.49 20.36
C GLY A 49 22.57 -10.79 20.67
N PHE A 50 22.52 -9.52 21.07
CA PHE A 50 23.69 -8.84 21.64
C PHE A 50 24.05 -9.51 23.00
N PRO A 51 25.29 -10.00 23.17
CA PRO A 51 25.68 -10.80 24.34
C PRO A 51 25.55 -10.11 25.70
N GLU A 52 25.74 -8.79 25.75
CA GLU A 52 25.71 -8.02 26.99
C GLU A 52 24.94 -6.71 26.79
N MET A 53 23.87 -6.52 27.59
CA MET A 53 23.00 -5.35 27.52
C MET A 53 22.69 -4.78 28.92
N ASN A 54 22.26 -3.52 28.98
CA ASN A 54 21.75 -2.95 30.23
C ASN A 54 20.48 -3.68 30.71
N LYS A 55 20.40 -3.92 32.03
CA LYS A 55 19.29 -4.64 32.68
C LYS A 55 18.14 -3.74 33.13
N SER A 56 18.37 -2.43 33.17
CA SER A 56 17.38 -1.44 33.60
C SER A 56 17.57 -0.12 32.84
N SER A 57 16.52 0.70 32.85
CA SER A 57 16.52 2.07 32.30
C SER A 57 17.41 3.04 33.10
N ASN A 58 17.77 2.69 34.34
CA ASN A 58 18.65 3.51 35.19
C ASN A 58 20.15 3.25 34.95
N PHE A 59 20.49 2.55 33.86
CA PHE A 59 21.88 2.25 33.54
C PHE A 59 22.64 3.54 33.24
N SER A 60 23.81 3.68 33.87
CA SER A 60 24.62 4.88 33.72
C SER A 60 26.11 4.59 33.68
N ILE A 61 26.83 5.42 32.93
CA ILE A 61 28.28 5.34 32.79
C ILE A 61 28.89 6.61 33.40
N PRO A 62 29.82 6.51 34.36
CA PRO A 62 30.53 7.67 34.88
C PRO A 62 31.50 8.19 33.82
N ARG A 63 31.58 9.50 33.68
CA ARG A 63 32.66 10.13 32.90
C ARG A 63 34.01 9.88 33.55
N TYR A 64 35.02 9.61 32.75
CA TYR A 64 36.36 9.29 33.23
C TYR A 64 37.02 10.43 34.02
N ASP A 65 36.78 11.67 33.62
CA ASP A 65 37.41 12.88 34.17
C ASP A 65 36.83 13.32 35.52
N THR A 66 35.52 13.24 35.65
CA THR A 66 34.75 13.88 36.75
C THR A 66 33.98 12.87 37.59
N GLY A 67 33.78 11.64 37.11
CA GLY A 67 32.93 10.64 37.75
C GLY A 67 31.42 10.91 37.63
N VAL A 68 31.02 12.04 37.04
CA VAL A 68 29.60 12.38 36.82
C VAL A 68 28.97 11.35 35.91
N LYS A 69 27.83 10.80 36.33
CA LYS A 69 27.14 9.71 35.63
C LYS A 69 26.24 10.25 34.53
N LYS A 70 26.36 9.69 33.32
CA LYS A 70 25.40 9.84 32.23
C LYS A 70 24.51 8.60 32.17
N GLN A 71 23.19 8.77 32.23
CA GLN A 71 22.24 7.70 31.91
C GLN A 71 22.35 7.35 30.42
N ILE A 72 22.32 6.06 30.10
CA ILE A 72 22.27 5.55 28.72
C ILE A 72 21.06 4.62 28.63
N ASP A 73 20.14 4.94 27.71
CA ASP A 73 18.87 4.22 27.58
C ASP A 73 19.08 2.77 27.12
N ILE A 74 19.93 2.58 26.11
CA ILE A 74 20.35 1.23 25.67
C ILE A 74 21.87 1.16 25.58
N PHE A 75 22.44 0.23 26.34
CA PHE A 75 23.80 -0.25 26.18
C PHE A 75 23.74 -1.66 25.58
N ALA A 76 24.47 -1.90 24.51
CA ALA A 76 24.59 -3.23 23.92
C ALA A 76 26.02 -3.48 23.43
N ARG A 77 26.69 -4.49 23.97
CA ARG A 77 28.04 -4.89 23.58
C ARG A 77 28.02 -6.15 22.71
N GLU A 78 28.85 -6.12 21.68
CA GLU A 78 29.24 -7.24 20.83
C GLU A 78 30.77 -7.47 20.89
N GLU A 79 31.27 -8.55 20.29
CA GLU A 79 32.68 -8.93 20.25
C GLU A 79 33.63 -7.76 19.92
N GLN A 80 33.27 -6.88 18.97
CA GLN A 80 34.14 -5.79 18.50
C GLN A 80 33.58 -4.38 18.65
N CYS A 81 32.35 -4.22 19.13
CA CYS A 81 31.71 -2.90 19.23
C CYS A 81 30.76 -2.79 20.42
N ILE A 82 30.48 -1.54 20.80
CA ILE A 82 29.49 -1.19 21.82
C ILE A 82 28.57 -0.12 21.23
N CYS A 83 27.27 -0.38 21.27
CA CYS A 83 26.24 0.57 20.90
C CYS A 83 25.76 1.29 22.15
N LEU A 84 25.75 2.62 22.10
CA LEU A 84 25.18 3.50 23.10
C LEU A 84 24.04 4.26 22.44
N VAL A 85 22.81 4.00 22.86
CA VAL A 85 21.61 4.56 22.25
C VAL A 85 20.94 5.52 23.23
N GLU A 86 20.63 6.71 22.73
CA GLU A 86 19.74 7.68 23.36
C GLU A 86 18.43 7.72 22.55
N CYS A 87 17.29 7.65 23.24
CA CYS A 87 15.97 7.67 22.63
C CYS A 87 15.31 9.04 22.80
N LYS A 88 14.70 9.57 21.74
CA LYS A 88 13.82 10.75 21.81
C LYS A 88 12.50 10.45 21.11
N ALA A 89 11.39 10.72 21.79
CA ALA A 89 10.06 10.48 21.28
C ALA A 89 9.17 11.71 21.46
N ALA A 90 8.20 11.89 20.55
CA ALA A 90 7.15 12.90 20.67
C ALA A 90 5.77 12.27 20.49
N GLU A 91 4.75 12.76 21.20
CA GLU A 91 3.38 12.23 21.12
C GLU A 91 2.79 12.33 19.70
N LYS A 92 3.06 13.45 19.01
CA LYS A 92 2.53 13.71 17.67
C LYS A 92 3.54 13.33 16.60
N PRO A 93 3.18 12.54 15.58
CA PRO A 93 4.02 12.30 14.41
C PRO A 93 4.52 13.61 13.77
N HIS A 94 5.74 13.58 13.23
CA HIS A 94 6.39 14.70 12.55
C HIS A 94 6.56 15.96 13.42
N THR A 95 6.72 15.76 14.74
CA THR A 95 7.04 16.86 15.65
C THR A 95 8.36 17.49 15.25
N LYS A 96 8.33 18.79 14.97
CA LYS A 96 9.51 19.59 14.61
C LYS A 96 10.13 20.18 15.86
N VAL A 97 11.15 19.52 16.37
CA VAL A 97 11.94 19.96 17.53
C VAL A 97 13.41 19.90 17.20
N SER A 98 14.20 20.86 17.69
CA SER A 98 15.65 20.79 17.57
C SER A 98 16.23 19.88 18.65
N LEU A 99 17.11 18.97 18.24
CA LEU A 99 17.86 18.08 19.14
C LEU A 99 19.33 18.51 19.27
N GLY A 100 19.64 19.76 18.90
CA GLY A 100 21.01 20.28 18.93
C GLY A 100 21.64 20.27 20.32
N LYS A 101 20.84 20.35 21.40
CA LYS A 101 21.33 20.22 22.79
C LYS A 101 21.75 18.79 23.10
N ASP A 102 20.92 17.81 22.77
CA ASP A 102 21.19 16.39 22.98
C ASP A 102 22.43 15.94 22.19
N ILE A 103 22.52 16.36 20.92
CA ILE A 103 23.68 16.09 20.05
C ILE A 103 24.96 16.67 20.65
N HIS A 104 24.90 17.92 21.13
CA HIS A 104 26.05 18.57 21.75
C HIS A 104 26.49 17.89 23.04
N GLU A 105 25.54 17.46 23.86
CA GLU A 105 25.84 16.75 25.11
C GLU A 105 26.57 15.43 24.82
N ILE A 106 26.06 14.63 23.86
CA ILE A 106 26.70 13.37 23.44
C ILE A 106 28.12 13.65 22.93
N GLU A 107 28.28 14.62 22.03
CA GLU A 107 29.58 15.02 21.49
C GLU A 107 30.58 15.39 22.60
N ALA A 108 30.14 16.21 23.57
CA ALA A 108 30.98 16.69 24.66
C ALA A 108 31.45 15.58 25.61
N ILE A 109 30.65 14.54 25.82
CA ILE A 109 30.98 13.44 26.75
C ILE A 109 31.59 12.21 26.07
N SER A 110 31.47 12.08 24.75
CA SER A 110 31.79 10.86 23.99
C SER A 110 33.18 10.30 24.31
N HIS A 111 34.20 11.15 24.31
CA HIS A 111 35.57 10.74 24.57
C HIS A 111 35.77 10.20 26.00
N TYR A 112 35.16 10.86 27.00
CA TYR A 112 35.28 10.46 28.40
C TYR A 112 34.54 9.16 28.70
N ILE A 113 33.40 8.93 28.04
CA ILE A 113 32.67 7.67 28.13
C ILE A 113 33.47 6.53 27.49
N GLU A 114 34.10 6.76 26.34
CA GLU A 114 34.98 5.79 25.69
C GLU A 114 36.16 5.40 26.60
N GLN A 115 36.80 6.37 27.26
CA GLN A 115 37.87 6.12 28.23
C GLN A 115 37.40 5.27 29.42
N THR A 116 36.22 5.57 29.99
CA THR A 116 35.64 4.76 31.07
C THR A 116 35.38 3.31 30.63
N ILE A 117 34.78 3.12 29.45
CA ILE A 117 34.51 1.80 28.90
C ILE A 117 35.82 1.03 28.70
N PHE A 118 36.81 1.67 28.09
CA PHE A 118 38.13 1.07 27.87
C PHE A 118 38.79 0.65 29.20
N ALA A 119 38.79 1.53 30.20
CA ALA A 119 39.36 1.25 31.52
C ALA A 119 38.65 0.07 32.21
N HIS A 120 37.30 0.04 32.16
CA HIS A 120 36.50 -1.03 32.76
C HIS A 120 36.82 -2.40 32.17
N PHE A 121 36.84 -2.53 30.84
CA PHE A 121 37.12 -3.81 30.19
C PHE A 121 38.59 -4.22 30.29
N LYS A 122 39.52 -3.25 30.25
CA LYS A 122 40.94 -3.50 30.52
C LYS A 122 41.16 -4.09 31.91
N ASN A 123 40.48 -3.56 32.93
CA ASN A 123 40.55 -4.08 34.30
C ASN A 123 39.96 -5.48 34.44
N LYS A 124 39.02 -5.87 33.56
CA LYS A 124 38.49 -7.24 33.45
C LYS A 124 39.36 -8.18 32.60
N GLY A 125 40.57 -7.75 32.21
CA GLY A 125 41.52 -8.55 31.44
C GLY A 125 41.31 -8.50 29.92
N ASN A 126 40.32 -7.76 29.41
CA ASN A 126 40.11 -7.58 27.98
C ASN A 126 40.92 -6.38 27.46
N LYS A 127 41.99 -6.64 26.69
CA LYS A 127 42.85 -5.60 26.12
C LYS A 127 42.36 -5.09 24.75
N GLN A 128 41.29 -5.65 24.21
CA GLN A 128 40.73 -5.24 22.92
C GLN A 128 40.09 -3.86 23.03
N ARG A 129 40.29 -3.03 22.00
CA ARG A 129 39.53 -1.77 21.85
C ARG A 129 38.22 -2.06 21.12
N PHE A 130 37.12 -1.61 21.71
CA PHE A 130 35.80 -1.67 21.09
C PHE A 130 35.58 -0.44 20.22
N LYS A 131 34.89 -0.62 19.10
CA LYS A 131 34.32 0.52 18.37
C LYS A 131 33.05 0.98 19.08
N ILE A 132 33.02 2.23 19.51
CA ILE A 132 31.82 2.83 20.10
C ILE A 132 30.94 3.40 18.99
N ILE A 133 29.66 3.06 19.02
CA ILE A 133 28.65 3.54 18.08
C ILE A 133 27.61 4.32 18.88
N TRP A 134 27.60 5.64 18.71
CA TRP A 134 26.56 6.49 19.29
C TRP A 134 25.37 6.53 18.35
N ILE A 135 24.19 6.26 18.91
CA ILE A 135 22.94 6.20 18.17
C ILE A 135 21.93 7.13 18.83
N LEU A 136 21.32 8.00 18.03
CA LEU A 136 20.15 8.78 18.42
C LEU A 136 18.92 8.18 17.74
N ALA A 137 18.13 7.42 18.50
CA ALA A 137 16.90 6.82 18.00
C ALA A 137 15.74 7.80 18.18
N LEU A 138 14.95 8.02 17.12
CA LEU A 138 13.87 9.00 17.09
C LEU A 138 12.53 8.33 16.82
N LYS A 139 11.52 8.78 17.55
CA LYS A 139 10.12 8.43 17.31
C LYS A 139 9.26 9.68 17.17
N ASN A 140 8.50 9.75 16.08
CA ASN A 140 7.61 10.85 15.75
C ASN A 140 8.29 12.23 15.64
N ILE A 141 9.62 12.27 15.48
CA ILE A 141 10.39 13.53 15.43
C ILE A 141 11.05 13.66 14.05
N ASP A 142 10.78 14.79 13.39
CA ASP A 142 11.46 15.15 12.15
C ASP A 142 12.72 15.98 12.49
N LEU A 143 13.90 15.38 12.32
CA LEU A 143 15.15 16.09 12.55
C LEU A 143 15.41 17.09 11.43
N ASN A 144 15.63 18.36 11.77
CA ASN A 144 15.97 19.38 10.78
C ASN A 144 17.36 19.14 10.17
N GLN A 145 17.61 19.70 8.98
CA GLN A 145 18.87 19.48 8.25
C GLN A 145 20.11 19.90 9.04
N TYR A 146 20.04 20.99 9.81
CA TYR A 146 21.18 21.47 10.61
C TYR A 146 21.57 20.47 11.69
N ASP A 147 20.59 19.94 12.43
CA ASP A 147 20.84 18.92 13.47
C ASP A 147 21.27 17.58 12.86
N GLN A 148 20.76 17.21 11.66
CA GLN A 148 21.24 16.03 10.92
C GLN A 148 22.73 16.15 10.57
N GLU A 149 23.15 17.30 10.01
CA GLU A 149 24.53 17.57 9.67
C GLU A 149 25.44 17.60 10.90
N ARG A 150 24.95 18.18 12.01
CA ARG A 150 25.66 18.21 13.29
C ARG A 150 25.85 16.82 13.89
N ALA A 151 24.80 16.00 13.93
CA ALA A 151 24.89 14.62 14.41
C ALA A 151 25.92 13.81 13.61
N LYS A 152 25.91 13.95 12.28
CA LYS A 152 26.90 13.34 11.40
C LYS A 152 28.32 13.81 11.70
N GLY A 153 28.52 15.12 11.90
CA GLY A 153 29.80 15.71 12.28
C GLY A 153 30.34 15.18 13.61
N ALA A 154 29.46 14.94 14.58
CA ALA A 154 29.79 14.36 15.89
C ALA A 154 29.96 12.82 15.87
N GLY A 155 29.77 12.16 14.71
CA GLY A 155 29.84 10.71 14.60
C GLY A 155 28.66 9.97 15.25
N ILE A 156 27.51 10.63 15.37
CA ILE A 156 26.27 10.08 15.94
C ILE A 156 25.38 9.60 14.79
N THR A 157 25.01 8.32 14.81
CA THR A 157 24.08 7.75 13.84
C THR A 157 22.65 8.04 14.27
N VAL A 158 21.86 8.70 13.40
CA VAL A 158 20.44 8.94 13.65
C VAL A 158 19.61 7.81 13.05
N ILE A 159 18.72 7.22 13.84
CA ILE A 159 17.78 6.17 13.43
C ILE A 159 16.37 6.71 13.64
N ASP A 160 15.66 7.01 12.56
CA ASP A 160 14.28 7.51 12.59
C ASP A 160 13.23 6.38 12.71
N ASP A 161 11.94 6.75 12.74
CA ASP A 161 10.82 5.80 12.82
C ASP A 161 10.90 4.69 11.77
N SER A 162 11.28 5.04 10.53
CA SER A 162 11.36 4.08 9.43
C SER A 162 12.49 3.07 9.65
N MET A 163 13.65 3.51 10.15
CA MET A 163 14.76 2.61 10.51
C MET A 163 14.42 1.76 11.73
N VAL A 164 13.75 2.32 12.75
CA VAL A 164 13.33 1.54 13.93
C VAL A 164 12.34 0.45 13.52
N GLU A 165 11.37 0.76 12.66
CA GLU A 165 10.44 -0.24 12.14
C GLU A 165 11.18 -1.30 11.32
N TYR A 166 12.12 -0.87 10.47
CA TYR A 166 12.98 -1.77 9.72
C TYR A 166 13.71 -2.78 10.63
N TYR A 167 14.45 -2.32 11.63
CA TYR A 167 15.17 -3.22 12.54
C TYR A 167 14.23 -4.02 13.45
N THR A 168 13.05 -3.48 13.78
CA THR A 168 12.00 -4.23 14.48
C THR A 168 11.53 -5.43 13.67
N LEU A 169 11.27 -5.25 12.38
CA LEU A 169 10.88 -6.34 11.49
C LEU A 169 12.04 -7.30 11.30
N LEU A 170 13.22 -6.79 10.97
CA LEU A 170 14.42 -7.58 10.74
C LEU A 170 14.72 -8.51 11.91
N SER A 171 14.72 -7.99 13.14
CA SER A 171 14.97 -8.77 14.36
C SER A 171 13.86 -9.77 14.69
N LYS A 172 12.59 -9.45 14.41
CA LYS A 172 11.48 -10.41 14.59
C LYS A 172 11.57 -11.60 13.64
N HIS A 173 12.07 -11.36 12.43
CA HIS A 173 12.11 -12.34 11.35
C HIS A 173 13.38 -13.19 11.35
N PHE A 174 14.55 -12.58 11.52
CA PHE A 174 15.85 -13.24 11.45
C PHE A 174 16.46 -13.52 12.83
N GLY A 175 15.88 -13.05 13.94
CA GLY A 175 16.45 -13.29 15.27
C GLY A 175 17.89 -12.77 15.35
N ASN A 176 18.83 -13.57 15.85
CA ASN A 176 20.19 -13.09 16.07
C ASN A 176 20.94 -12.80 14.77
N SER A 177 20.57 -13.41 13.64
CA SER A 177 21.22 -13.10 12.36
C SER A 177 21.04 -11.66 11.91
N SER A 178 19.97 -10.99 12.37
CA SER A 178 19.73 -9.58 12.06
C SER A 178 20.83 -8.65 12.55
N LYS A 179 21.61 -9.08 13.56
CA LYS A 179 22.74 -8.33 14.09
C LYS A 179 23.81 -8.03 13.04
N TYR A 180 24.14 -9.00 12.20
CA TYR A 180 25.17 -8.82 11.17
C TYR A 180 24.79 -7.72 10.17
N GLN A 181 23.52 -7.71 9.79
CA GLN A 181 22.99 -6.66 8.94
C GLN A 181 22.99 -5.30 9.63
N PHE A 182 22.54 -5.23 10.88
CA PHE A 182 22.61 -4.00 11.68
C PHE A 182 24.05 -3.45 11.76
N LEU A 183 25.03 -4.31 12.04
CA LEU A 183 26.45 -3.89 12.10
C LEU A 183 26.99 -3.47 10.73
N ALA A 184 26.56 -4.10 9.63
CA ALA A 184 26.89 -3.68 8.28
C ALA A 184 26.33 -2.29 7.94
N ASP A 185 25.17 -1.92 8.51
CA ASP A 185 24.56 -0.61 8.35
C ASP A 185 25.20 0.45 9.27
N MET A 186 25.57 0.10 10.50
CA MET A 186 26.18 1.01 11.48
C MET A 186 27.68 1.25 11.26
N LEU A 187 28.41 0.28 10.70
CA LEU A 187 29.87 0.32 10.52
C LEU A 187 30.28 0.10 9.06
N PRO A 188 29.66 0.78 8.07
CA PRO A 188 29.89 0.49 6.65
C PRO A 188 31.37 0.63 6.30
N HIS A 189 31.92 -0.39 5.65
CA HIS A 189 33.32 -0.47 5.19
C HIS A 189 34.39 -0.34 6.29
N ARG A 190 34.01 -0.39 7.57
CA ARG A 190 34.98 -0.38 8.68
C ARG A 190 35.66 -1.75 8.78
N GLU A 191 36.96 -1.75 9.07
CA GLU A 191 37.77 -2.97 9.13
C GLU A 191 37.39 -3.86 10.30
N ILE A 192 37.32 -5.17 10.07
CA ILE A 192 37.06 -6.19 11.10
C ILE A 192 38.43 -6.83 11.40
N PRO A 193 39.07 -6.49 12.54
CA PRO A 193 40.37 -7.04 12.86
C PRO A 193 40.32 -8.56 12.96
N ASN A 194 41.34 -9.22 12.40
CA ASN A 194 41.59 -10.66 12.52
C ASN A 194 40.45 -11.55 12.01
N LEU A 195 39.69 -11.12 10.99
CA LEU A 195 38.51 -11.87 10.55
C LEU A 195 38.81 -12.98 9.53
N ILE A 196 39.45 -12.68 8.40
CA ILE A 196 39.55 -13.63 7.28
C ILE A 196 40.99 -13.87 6.86
N GLU A 197 41.39 -15.13 6.92
CA GLU A 197 42.56 -15.65 6.21
C GLU A 197 42.24 -15.83 4.71
N PRO A 198 43.24 -15.81 3.81
CA PRO A 198 43.00 -16.04 2.38
C PRO A 198 42.35 -17.41 2.13
N VAL A 199 41.28 -17.45 1.33
CA VAL A 199 40.55 -18.69 1.04
C VAL A 199 41.01 -19.33 -0.27
N PRO A 200 41.16 -20.66 -0.35
CA PRO A 200 41.37 -21.34 -1.62
C PRO A 200 40.19 -21.11 -2.57
N ALA A 201 40.46 -20.62 -3.78
CA ALA A 201 39.44 -20.25 -4.75
C ALA A 201 39.82 -20.62 -6.18
N ILE A 202 38.81 -20.91 -6.98
CA ILE A 202 38.93 -21.12 -8.43
C ILE A 202 38.40 -19.87 -9.13
N LYS A 203 39.28 -19.18 -9.87
CA LYS A 203 38.92 -18.09 -10.77
C LYS A 203 38.47 -18.65 -12.12
N GLY A 204 37.30 -18.24 -12.60
CA GLY A 204 36.75 -18.61 -13.91
C GLY A 204 36.06 -17.44 -14.62
N LYS A 205 35.47 -17.72 -15.78
CA LYS A 205 34.66 -16.76 -16.55
C LYS A 205 33.29 -17.34 -16.88
N MET A 206 32.24 -16.57 -16.65
CA MET A 206 30.86 -16.89 -17.02
C MET A 206 30.34 -15.77 -17.94
N GLY A 207 30.14 -16.10 -19.22
CA GLY A 207 29.92 -15.08 -20.25
C GLY A 207 31.12 -14.12 -20.35
N LYS A 208 30.88 -12.81 -20.17
CA LYS A 208 31.93 -11.78 -20.16
C LYS A 208 32.43 -11.41 -18.75
N THR A 209 31.91 -12.06 -17.71
CA THR A 209 32.17 -11.68 -16.31
C THR A 209 33.06 -12.70 -15.62
N GLU A 210 34.06 -12.23 -14.88
CA GLU A 210 34.90 -13.09 -14.04
C GLU A 210 34.17 -13.45 -12.75
N PHE A 211 34.35 -14.68 -12.28
CA PHE A 211 33.82 -15.13 -10.99
C PHE A 211 34.88 -15.95 -10.23
N TYR A 212 34.68 -16.06 -8.93
CA TYR A 212 35.49 -16.87 -8.02
C TYR A 212 34.59 -17.88 -7.32
N SER A 213 35.00 -19.14 -7.31
CA SER A 213 34.32 -20.21 -6.57
C SER A 213 35.18 -20.64 -5.40
N PHE A 214 34.64 -20.62 -4.19
CA PHE A 214 35.33 -21.03 -2.96
C PHE A 214 34.34 -21.62 -1.95
N VAL A 215 34.86 -22.16 -0.85
CA VAL A 215 34.07 -22.57 0.32
C VAL A 215 34.44 -21.69 1.51
N ILE A 216 33.47 -21.37 2.36
CA ILE A 216 33.69 -20.53 3.54
C ILE A 216 32.72 -20.89 4.67
N GLU A 217 33.15 -20.66 5.90
CA GLU A 217 32.32 -20.74 7.10
C GLU A 217 31.20 -19.69 7.08
N PRO A 218 29.94 -20.07 7.40
CA PRO A 218 28.82 -19.15 7.49
C PRO A 218 29.07 -17.96 8.41
N GLU A 219 29.70 -18.16 9.58
CA GLU A 219 29.99 -17.06 10.52
C GLU A 219 30.84 -15.96 9.88
N ILE A 220 31.86 -16.36 9.12
CA ILE A 220 32.76 -15.42 8.45
C ILE A 220 32.01 -14.65 7.36
N LEU A 221 31.25 -15.37 6.52
CA LEU A 221 30.49 -14.73 5.45
C LEU A 221 29.39 -13.82 5.99
N LEU A 222 28.75 -14.15 7.10
CA LEU A 222 27.77 -13.29 7.77
C LEU A 222 28.38 -11.98 8.27
N LYS A 223 29.62 -12.00 8.81
CA LYS A 223 30.30 -10.81 9.34
C LYS A 223 30.63 -9.75 8.27
N ILE A 224 30.91 -10.18 7.04
CA ILE A 224 31.16 -9.28 5.89
C ILE A 224 29.93 -9.07 5.00
N GLY A 225 28.96 -9.97 5.12
CA GLY A 225 27.76 -10.08 4.32
C GLY A 225 26.76 -8.98 4.61
N TYR A 226 26.10 -8.50 3.57
CA TYR A 226 24.93 -7.64 3.69
C TYR A 226 23.94 -7.95 2.59
N LEU A 227 22.68 -7.62 2.85
CA LEU A 227 21.63 -7.61 1.84
C LEU A 227 21.51 -6.19 1.30
N SER A 228 21.30 -6.04 -0.01
CA SER A 228 21.28 -4.73 -0.66
C SER A 228 19.99 -3.95 -0.35
N HIS A 229 20.15 -2.76 0.24
CA HIS A 229 19.11 -1.74 0.44
C HIS A 229 19.06 -0.77 -0.74
N ARG A 230 18.98 -1.26 -1.98
CA ARG A 230 19.01 -0.40 -3.18
C ARG A 230 17.68 0.32 -3.41
N GLY A 231 17.37 1.14 -2.43
CA GLY A 231 16.33 2.11 -2.37
C GLY A 231 16.80 3.23 -1.47
N LYS A 232 16.71 4.48 -1.91
CA LYS A 232 17.18 5.64 -1.13
C LYS A 232 16.37 5.89 0.16
N THR A 233 15.50 4.97 0.57
CA THR A 233 14.71 5.01 1.81
C THR A 233 14.65 3.63 2.46
N ASN A 234 14.44 3.59 3.77
CA ASN A 234 14.42 2.37 4.57
C ASN A 234 13.27 1.38 4.21
N ASP A 235 12.26 1.84 3.46
CA ASP A 235 11.10 1.04 3.04
C ASP A 235 11.42 0.00 1.95
N ASP A 236 12.29 0.32 0.99
CA ASP A 236 12.66 -0.58 -0.11
C ASP A 236 13.45 -1.79 0.43
N SER A 237 14.23 -1.57 1.50
CA SER A 237 14.86 -2.65 2.26
C SER A 237 13.81 -3.56 2.87
N ILE A 238 12.86 -3.03 3.65
CA ILE A 238 11.84 -3.81 4.37
C ILE A 238 11.13 -4.80 3.44
N ASN A 239 10.82 -4.41 2.20
CA ASN A 239 10.10 -5.27 1.25
C ASN A 239 10.95 -6.35 0.60
N THR A 240 12.23 -6.06 0.33
CA THR A 240 13.22 -7.08 0.00
C THR A 240 13.26 -8.10 1.15
N TYR A 241 13.34 -7.65 2.40
CA TYR A 241 13.34 -8.56 3.55
C TYR A 241 12.05 -9.34 3.74
N GLN A 242 10.87 -8.73 3.63
CA GLN A 242 9.59 -9.44 3.86
C GLN A 242 9.39 -10.63 2.92
N ARG A 243 9.92 -10.58 1.70
CA ARG A 243 9.97 -11.75 0.78
C ARG A 243 10.97 -12.81 1.21
N MET A 244 12.04 -12.41 1.87
CA MET A 244 13.14 -13.25 2.36
C MET A 244 12.96 -13.70 3.82
N ALA A 245 11.87 -13.31 4.48
CA ALA A 245 11.70 -13.37 5.92
C ALA A 245 10.57 -14.31 6.34
N ASN A 246 10.44 -15.45 5.65
CA ASN A 246 9.59 -16.51 6.17
C ASN A 246 10.31 -17.18 7.36
N LYS A 247 10.03 -16.71 8.57
CA LYS A 247 10.56 -17.26 9.83
C LYS A 247 10.35 -18.77 9.93
N THR A 248 9.22 -19.27 9.43
CA THR A 248 8.94 -20.71 9.37
C THR A 248 9.89 -21.43 8.40
N ARG A 249 10.27 -20.79 7.28
CA ARG A 249 11.25 -21.34 6.34
C ARG A 249 12.66 -21.38 6.95
N LEU A 250 13.10 -20.31 7.59
CA LEU A 250 14.40 -20.28 8.30
C LEU A 250 14.47 -21.37 9.37
N LYS A 251 13.42 -21.48 10.21
CA LYS A 251 13.35 -22.50 11.24
C LYS A 251 13.41 -23.92 10.66
N LYS A 252 12.66 -24.18 9.58
CA LYS A 252 12.70 -25.48 8.88
C LYS A 252 14.07 -25.79 8.27
N ILE A 253 14.77 -24.78 7.77
CA ILE A 253 16.13 -24.94 7.23
C ILE A 253 17.12 -25.24 8.37
N ALA A 254 17.00 -24.54 9.50
CA ALA A 254 17.80 -24.81 10.70
C ALA A 254 17.56 -26.22 11.25
N GLU A 255 16.29 -26.62 11.39
CA GLU A 255 15.88 -27.99 11.77
C GLU A 255 16.43 -29.02 10.75
N TYR A 256 16.42 -28.72 9.45
CA TYR A 256 17.00 -29.58 8.42
C TYR A 256 18.53 -29.75 8.55
N ILE A 257 19.25 -28.69 8.94
CA ILE A 257 20.70 -28.73 9.19
C ILE A 257 20.99 -29.62 10.40
N GLN A 258 20.34 -29.37 11.54
CA GLN A 258 20.63 -30.05 12.81
C GLN A 258 20.08 -31.49 12.88
N GLU A 259 18.82 -31.70 12.50
CA GLU A 259 18.12 -32.97 12.77
C GLU A 259 18.31 -34.01 11.64
N LYS A 260 18.64 -33.54 10.42
CA LYS A 260 18.64 -34.41 9.23
C LYS A 260 20.00 -34.48 8.53
N ASN A 261 21.06 -33.90 9.10
CA ASN A 261 22.37 -33.74 8.44
C ASN A 261 22.21 -33.21 7.00
N GLY A 262 21.33 -32.22 6.86
CA GLY A 262 20.88 -31.73 5.57
C GLY A 262 22.00 -31.15 4.71
N ILE A 263 22.03 -31.51 3.42
CA ILE A 263 23.05 -31.04 2.48
C ILE A 263 22.43 -30.02 1.53
N PHE A 264 23.05 -28.84 1.40
CA PHE A 264 22.70 -27.86 0.37
C PHE A 264 23.65 -27.96 -0.82
N PRO A 265 23.21 -28.50 -1.97
CA PRO A 265 24.09 -28.70 -3.13
C PRO A 265 24.34 -27.40 -3.92
N THR A 266 23.59 -26.33 -3.66
CA THR A 266 23.65 -25.07 -4.42
C THR A 266 24.58 -24.06 -3.76
N SER A 267 25.25 -23.23 -4.56
CA SER A 267 26.14 -22.18 -4.04
C SER A 267 25.37 -20.98 -3.48
N ILE A 268 25.98 -20.23 -2.56
CA ILE A 268 25.60 -18.85 -2.22
C ILE A 268 26.19 -17.95 -3.30
N VAL A 269 25.40 -17.02 -3.82
CA VAL A 269 25.87 -16.08 -4.85
C VAL A 269 26.08 -14.72 -4.22
N ILE A 270 27.28 -14.17 -4.35
CA ILE A 270 27.64 -12.87 -3.77
C ILE A 270 28.32 -11.94 -4.78
N ASN A 271 28.26 -10.64 -4.51
CA ASN A 271 29.12 -9.64 -5.13
C ASN A 271 30.02 -9.03 -4.06
N LEU A 272 31.33 -9.19 -4.23
CA LEU A 272 32.33 -8.57 -3.36
C LEU A 272 32.63 -7.15 -3.86
N GLU A 273 32.53 -6.20 -2.94
CA GLU A 273 32.79 -4.79 -3.16
C GLU A 273 34.11 -4.39 -2.51
N ASN A 274 35.05 -3.94 -3.34
CA ASN A 274 36.33 -3.39 -2.89
C ASN A 274 36.88 -2.38 -3.90
N GLU A 275 36.93 -1.11 -3.50
CA GLU A 275 37.45 -0.01 -4.32
C GLU A 275 38.91 -0.20 -4.72
N ARG A 276 39.71 -0.89 -3.89
CA ARG A 276 41.13 -1.16 -4.15
C ARG A 276 41.35 -2.42 -5.01
N GLY A 277 40.27 -3.06 -5.46
CA GLY A 277 40.32 -4.36 -6.12
C GLY A 277 40.51 -5.52 -5.13
N ILE A 278 40.34 -6.73 -5.62
CA ILE A 278 40.53 -7.96 -4.83
C ILE A 278 41.85 -8.62 -5.21
N ILE A 279 42.59 -9.08 -4.20
CA ILE A 279 43.86 -9.76 -4.38
C ILE A 279 43.59 -11.25 -4.58
N PHE A 280 44.07 -11.79 -5.70
CA PHE A 280 44.05 -13.21 -6.00
C PHE A 280 45.47 -13.65 -6.34
N GLU A 281 45.99 -14.61 -5.59
CA GLU A 281 47.34 -15.17 -5.76
C GLU A 281 47.24 -16.52 -6.47
N PRO A 282 47.58 -16.61 -7.77
CA PRO A 282 47.50 -17.86 -8.52
C PRO A 282 48.46 -18.91 -7.96
N ALA A 283 47.97 -20.14 -7.79
CA ALA A 283 48.81 -21.26 -7.39
C ALA A 283 49.79 -21.62 -8.53
N LYS A 284 51.07 -21.80 -8.18
CA LYS A 284 52.10 -22.20 -9.14
C LYS A 284 51.75 -23.56 -9.76
N ARG A 285 51.79 -23.66 -11.09
CA ARG A 285 51.57 -24.90 -11.89
C ARG A 285 50.14 -25.47 -11.89
N MET A 286 49.12 -24.74 -11.41
CA MET A 286 47.71 -25.18 -11.40
C MET A 286 46.76 -24.24 -12.19
N ALA A 287 47.26 -23.64 -13.27
CA ALA A 287 46.45 -22.83 -14.19
C ALA A 287 45.93 -23.70 -15.34
N GLY A 288 44.62 -23.99 -15.35
CA GLY A 288 43.95 -24.59 -16.51
C GLY A 288 43.60 -23.54 -17.57
N LYS A 289 43.20 -23.98 -18.78
CA LYS A 289 42.90 -23.09 -19.91
C LYS A 289 41.76 -22.09 -19.61
N ASN A 290 40.76 -22.50 -18.83
CA ASN A 290 39.55 -21.72 -18.54
C ASN A 290 39.31 -21.47 -17.04
N ALA A 291 40.17 -22.00 -16.17
CA ALA A 291 40.03 -21.91 -14.72
C ALA A 291 41.41 -21.86 -14.05
N VAL A 292 41.60 -20.97 -13.08
CA VAL A 292 42.87 -20.77 -12.37
C VAL A 292 42.64 -20.97 -10.87
N LEU A 293 43.36 -21.90 -10.25
CA LEU A 293 43.34 -22.10 -8.81
C LEU A 293 44.30 -21.11 -8.12
N GLY A 294 43.93 -20.60 -6.95
CA GLY A 294 44.76 -19.68 -6.17
C GLY A 294 44.16 -19.36 -4.80
N LEU A 295 44.80 -18.42 -4.10
CA LEU A 295 44.31 -17.88 -2.83
C LEU A 295 43.61 -16.55 -3.07
N LEU A 296 42.37 -16.43 -2.61
CA LEU A 296 41.54 -15.22 -2.70
C LEU A 296 41.54 -14.50 -1.36
N HIS A 297 41.95 -13.24 -1.34
CA HIS A 297 41.90 -12.39 -0.16
C HIS A 297 40.55 -11.69 -0.08
N LEU A 298 39.70 -12.11 0.85
CA LEU A 298 38.41 -11.48 1.06
C LEU A 298 38.55 -10.13 1.79
N PRO A 299 37.68 -9.15 1.53
CA PRO A 299 37.74 -7.87 2.24
C PRO A 299 37.37 -8.04 3.72
N ASN A 300 38.30 -7.74 4.62
CA ASN A 300 38.09 -7.73 6.08
C ASN A 300 37.32 -6.48 6.55
N ARG A 301 36.14 -6.22 5.97
CA ARG A 301 35.34 -5.02 6.23
C ARG A 301 33.87 -5.38 6.31
N TYR A 302 33.15 -4.73 7.21
CA TYR A 302 31.69 -4.80 7.21
C TYR A 302 31.13 -4.30 5.89
N ARG A 303 30.00 -4.85 5.45
CA ARG A 303 29.29 -4.44 4.23
C ARG A 303 30.17 -4.55 2.96
N SER A 304 30.90 -5.65 2.81
CA SER A 304 31.77 -5.89 1.65
C SER A 304 31.30 -7.03 0.74
N ALA A 305 30.39 -7.89 1.21
CA ALA A 305 29.84 -8.99 0.44
C ALA A 305 28.32 -8.85 0.30
N TRP A 306 27.86 -8.36 -0.85
CA TRP A 306 26.44 -8.32 -1.13
C TRP A 306 25.93 -9.72 -1.46
N ILE A 307 24.98 -10.21 -0.67
CA ILE A 307 24.32 -11.51 -0.89
C ILE A 307 23.23 -11.34 -1.94
N ILE A 308 23.40 -12.00 -3.09
CA ILE A 308 22.48 -11.96 -4.24
C ILE A 308 21.47 -13.11 -4.15
N ASP A 309 21.94 -14.31 -3.81
CA ASP A 309 21.12 -15.50 -3.63
C ASP A 309 21.66 -16.39 -2.50
N GLY A 310 20.76 -17.20 -1.92
CA GLY A 310 21.07 -18.11 -0.84
C GLY A 310 20.94 -17.50 0.55
N GLN A 311 20.36 -16.29 0.68
CA GLN A 311 20.28 -15.60 1.98
C GLN A 311 19.60 -16.45 3.06
N HIS A 312 18.48 -17.12 2.77
CA HIS A 312 17.81 -17.96 3.78
C HIS A 312 18.70 -19.10 4.28
N ARG A 313 19.55 -19.64 3.41
CA ARG A 313 20.46 -20.73 3.75
C ARG A 313 21.58 -20.20 4.63
N LEU A 314 22.21 -19.10 4.22
CA LEU A 314 23.27 -18.46 5.00
C LEU A 314 22.77 -18.00 6.39
N TYR A 315 21.65 -17.28 6.44
CA TYR A 315 21.11 -16.76 7.70
C TYR A 315 20.55 -17.84 8.63
N ALA A 316 20.14 -19.01 8.11
CA ALA A 316 19.72 -20.12 8.98
C ALA A 316 20.84 -20.66 9.88
N TYR A 317 22.12 -20.43 9.53
CA TYR A 317 23.24 -20.81 10.38
C TYR A 317 23.46 -19.88 11.57
N SER A 318 22.88 -18.68 11.63
CA SER A 318 23.29 -17.69 12.64
C SER A 318 23.10 -18.11 14.10
N ASP A 319 22.14 -19.00 14.34
CA ASP A 319 21.77 -19.51 15.67
C ASP A 319 22.28 -20.95 15.88
N LEU A 320 23.17 -21.42 15.01
CA LEU A 320 23.70 -22.78 14.97
C LEU A 320 25.19 -22.76 15.32
N ASP A 321 25.64 -23.70 16.15
CA ASP A 321 27.07 -23.88 16.44
C ASP A 321 27.85 -24.28 15.17
N GLU A 322 27.15 -24.92 14.22
CA GLU A 322 27.63 -25.30 12.90
C GLU A 322 28.06 -24.10 12.04
N ALA A 323 27.69 -22.85 12.40
CA ALA A 323 28.15 -21.66 11.69
C ALA A 323 29.68 -21.51 11.66
N LYS A 324 30.36 -22.12 12.64
CA LYS A 324 31.83 -22.06 12.81
C LYS A 324 32.57 -23.20 12.12
N THR A 325 31.87 -24.29 11.84
CA THR A 325 32.50 -25.56 11.43
C THR A 325 32.03 -26.05 10.06
N ALA A 326 30.80 -25.71 9.66
CA ALA A 326 30.29 -26.02 8.33
C ALA A 326 30.95 -25.12 7.28
N THR A 327 31.01 -25.60 6.05
CA THR A 327 31.46 -24.80 4.90
C THR A 327 30.37 -24.75 3.83
N LEU A 328 30.15 -23.56 3.27
CA LEU A 328 29.19 -23.34 2.19
C LEU A 328 29.92 -23.04 0.89
N PRO A 329 29.51 -23.64 -0.24
CA PRO A 329 30.04 -23.24 -1.54
C PRO A 329 29.54 -21.84 -1.92
N VAL A 330 30.44 -21.00 -2.41
CA VAL A 330 30.17 -19.60 -2.78
C VAL A 330 30.64 -19.33 -4.21
N ILE A 331 29.81 -18.64 -4.98
CA ILE A 331 30.18 -18.02 -6.25
C ILE A 331 30.20 -16.50 -6.04
N ALA A 332 31.37 -15.89 -6.16
CA ALA A 332 31.57 -14.46 -5.97
C ALA A 332 31.90 -13.75 -7.29
N PHE A 333 31.16 -12.68 -7.56
CA PHE A 333 31.51 -11.68 -8.56
C PHE A 333 32.22 -10.50 -7.89
N ILE A 334 32.99 -9.72 -8.66
CA ILE A 334 33.75 -8.59 -8.14
C ILE A 334 33.23 -7.30 -8.75
N ASN A 335 32.86 -6.33 -7.92
CA ASN A 335 32.50 -4.96 -8.32
C ASN A 335 31.54 -4.93 -9.53
N LEU A 336 30.48 -5.75 -9.53
CA LEU A 336 29.48 -5.76 -10.60
C LEU A 336 28.89 -4.36 -10.79
N LYS A 337 28.66 -3.95 -12.05
CA LYS A 337 27.98 -2.68 -12.34
C LYS A 337 26.52 -2.71 -11.82
N PRO A 338 25.97 -1.58 -11.34
CA PRO A 338 24.61 -1.55 -10.77
C PRO A 338 23.51 -2.16 -11.65
N ASP A 339 23.57 -1.96 -12.97
CA ASP A 339 22.57 -2.49 -13.90
C ASP A 339 22.61 -4.02 -13.98
N LEU A 340 23.82 -4.60 -14.01
CA LEU A 340 24.03 -6.05 -14.00
C LEU A 340 23.61 -6.69 -12.68
N GLN A 341 23.86 -5.98 -11.57
CA GLN A 341 23.44 -6.39 -10.24
C GLN A 341 21.91 -6.52 -10.16
N SER A 342 21.18 -5.49 -10.61
CA SER A 342 19.71 -5.49 -10.60
C SER A 342 19.13 -6.53 -11.55
N LYS A 343 19.72 -6.70 -12.74
CA LYS A 343 19.32 -7.74 -13.69
C LYS A 343 19.53 -9.14 -13.11
N LEU A 344 20.69 -9.42 -12.52
CA LEU A 344 21.00 -10.72 -11.92
C LEU A 344 20.05 -11.03 -10.75
N PHE A 345 19.71 -10.03 -9.94
CA PHE A 345 18.71 -10.18 -8.88
C PHE A 345 17.32 -10.54 -9.43
N VAL A 346 16.87 -9.85 -10.49
CA VAL A 346 15.58 -10.12 -11.14
C VAL A 346 15.58 -11.47 -11.85
N ASP A 347 16.63 -11.82 -12.58
CA ASP A 347 16.72 -13.09 -13.31
C ASP A 347 16.70 -14.28 -12.34
N ILE A 348 17.42 -14.20 -11.22
CA ILE A 348 17.47 -15.27 -10.21
C ILE A 348 16.16 -15.38 -9.41
N ASN A 349 15.59 -14.25 -8.98
CA ASN A 349 14.44 -14.26 -8.08
C ASN A 349 13.08 -14.20 -8.83
N GLY A 350 13.07 -13.73 -10.08
CA GLY A 350 11.86 -13.48 -10.88
C GLY A 350 11.21 -14.75 -11.44
N GLU A 351 11.97 -15.83 -11.65
CA GLU A 351 11.42 -17.09 -12.14
C GLU A 351 10.76 -17.95 -11.04
N GLN A 352 11.09 -17.75 -9.76
CA GLN A 352 10.64 -18.66 -8.70
C GLN A 352 9.36 -18.21 -7.95
N VAL A 353 8.97 -16.93 -7.91
CA VAL A 353 7.67 -16.45 -7.38
C VAL A 353 7.28 -15.11 -8.02
N LYS A 354 6.02 -14.96 -8.50
CA LYS A 354 5.48 -13.70 -9.06
C LYS A 354 5.68 -12.52 -8.11
N VAL A 355 6.50 -11.55 -8.53
CA VAL A 355 6.71 -10.26 -7.87
C VAL A 355 5.39 -9.48 -7.83
N SER A 356 4.99 -8.96 -6.66
CA SER A 356 3.80 -8.12 -6.53
C SER A 356 3.91 -6.85 -7.40
N LYS A 357 2.80 -6.40 -8.01
CA LYS A 357 2.76 -5.19 -8.84
C LYS A 357 3.30 -3.95 -8.12
N ASN A 358 3.02 -3.81 -6.82
CA ASN A 358 3.53 -2.71 -6.01
C ASN A 358 5.06 -2.72 -5.89
N LEU A 359 5.71 -3.90 -5.77
CA LEU A 359 7.18 -3.95 -5.75
C LEU A 359 7.76 -3.69 -7.13
N LEU A 360 7.09 -4.16 -8.20
CA LEU A 360 7.56 -3.85 -9.56
C LEU A 360 7.62 -2.35 -9.77
N THR A 361 6.57 -1.62 -9.38
CA THR A 361 6.55 -0.15 -9.44
C THR A 361 7.75 0.44 -8.69
N ASP A 362 8.02 0.01 -7.45
CA ASP A 362 9.15 0.49 -6.65
C ASP A 362 10.53 0.19 -7.28
N LEU A 363 10.76 -1.06 -7.71
CA LEU A 363 12.01 -1.49 -8.37
C LEU A 363 12.29 -0.75 -9.67
N TYR A 364 11.25 -0.38 -10.42
CA TYR A 364 11.40 0.35 -11.68
C TYR A 364 12.00 1.74 -11.51
N ALA A 365 11.88 2.38 -10.33
CA ALA A 365 12.52 3.67 -10.04
C ALA A 365 14.03 3.65 -10.31
N ASN A 366 14.70 2.54 -9.97
CA ASN A 366 16.16 2.40 -10.09
C ASN A 366 16.59 1.67 -11.37
N LEU A 367 15.82 0.65 -11.79
CA LEU A 367 16.15 -0.17 -12.97
C LEU A 367 16.09 0.63 -14.28
N HIS A 368 15.18 1.60 -14.36
CA HIS A 368 14.78 2.18 -15.63
C HIS A 368 14.98 3.69 -15.74
N TRP A 369 15.50 4.35 -14.70
CA TRP A 369 15.76 5.79 -14.72
C TRP A 369 16.67 6.19 -15.88
N ASN A 370 17.72 5.41 -16.11
CA ASN A 370 18.67 5.60 -17.21
C ASN A 370 18.39 4.68 -18.40
N SER A 371 17.17 4.13 -18.52
CA SER A 371 16.82 3.27 -19.66
C SER A 371 16.77 4.08 -20.96
N ASP A 372 17.22 3.49 -22.07
CA ASP A 372 17.07 4.06 -23.40
C ASP A 372 15.62 3.98 -23.92
N LYS A 373 14.71 3.33 -23.18
CA LYS A 373 13.30 3.16 -23.58
C LYS A 373 12.38 4.16 -22.86
N PRO A 374 11.66 5.04 -23.58
CA PRO A 374 10.75 6.03 -23.00
C PRO A 374 9.67 5.46 -22.06
N ASN A 375 9.13 4.28 -22.38
CA ASN A 375 8.14 3.61 -21.53
C ASN A 375 8.72 3.18 -20.18
N GLU A 376 9.96 2.70 -20.18
CA GLU A 376 10.67 2.31 -18.97
C GLU A 376 11.01 3.56 -18.13
N GLN A 377 11.43 4.64 -18.79
CA GLN A 377 11.68 5.95 -18.14
C GLN A 377 10.42 6.52 -17.47
N LEU A 378 9.26 6.49 -18.12
CA LEU A 378 7.99 6.94 -17.53
C LEU A 378 7.57 6.09 -16.31
N LEU A 379 7.81 4.78 -16.36
CA LEU A 379 7.56 3.90 -15.21
C LEU A 379 8.46 4.27 -14.01
N ALA A 380 9.74 4.50 -14.28
CA ALA A 380 10.68 4.95 -13.25
C ALA A 380 10.27 6.31 -12.67
N LEU A 381 9.89 7.25 -13.53
CA LEU A 381 9.45 8.59 -13.16
C LEU A 381 8.23 8.58 -12.23
N ASN A 382 7.20 7.82 -12.58
CA ASN A 382 6.01 7.68 -11.76
C ASN A 382 6.34 7.10 -10.38
N SER A 383 7.22 6.10 -10.34
CA SER A 383 7.64 5.47 -9.08
C SER A 383 8.38 6.45 -8.16
N VAL A 384 9.35 7.19 -8.71
CA VAL A 384 10.07 8.23 -7.94
C VAL A 384 9.14 9.34 -7.47
N LEU A 385 8.17 9.74 -8.29
CA LEU A 385 7.17 10.74 -7.91
C LEU A 385 6.30 10.24 -6.73
N ILE A 386 5.75 9.03 -6.81
CA ILE A 386 4.92 8.44 -5.75
C ILE A 386 5.70 8.40 -4.44
N LYS A 387 6.97 7.99 -4.50
CA LYS A 387 7.86 7.96 -3.34
C LYS A 387 8.11 9.34 -2.74
N LYS A 388 8.31 10.36 -3.58
CA LYS A 388 8.43 11.75 -3.12
C LYS A 388 7.12 12.26 -2.50
N LEU A 389 5.96 11.89 -3.04
CA LEU A 389 4.66 12.24 -2.46
C LEU A 389 4.44 11.58 -1.08
N ASP A 390 4.99 10.39 -0.85
CA ASP A 390 4.87 9.71 0.44
C ASP A 390 5.86 10.21 1.51
N THR A 391 7.00 10.78 1.09
CA THR A 391 8.12 11.11 2.00
C THR A 391 8.34 12.61 2.21
N ASP A 392 7.88 13.47 1.30
CA ASP A 392 8.10 14.91 1.42
C ASP A 392 7.29 15.52 2.59
N PRO A 393 7.93 16.23 3.53
CA PRO A 393 7.25 16.87 4.68
C PRO A 393 6.14 17.87 4.32
N LYS A 394 6.13 18.41 3.10
CA LYS A 394 5.11 19.33 2.61
C LYS A 394 3.97 18.61 1.88
N SER A 395 4.10 17.31 1.63
CA SER A 395 3.09 16.56 0.91
C SER A 395 1.90 16.21 1.80
N PRO A 396 0.66 16.54 1.38
CA PRO A 396 -0.56 16.03 2.02
C PRO A 396 -0.65 14.49 2.03
N LEU A 397 0.06 13.82 1.12
CA LEU A 397 0.09 12.37 0.98
C LEU A 397 1.19 11.70 1.81
N ARG A 398 1.93 12.47 2.62
CA ARG A 398 3.00 11.94 3.45
C ARG A 398 2.48 10.85 4.40
N ASP A 399 3.13 9.70 4.40
CA ASP A 399 2.77 8.53 5.21
C ASP A 399 1.31 8.07 5.01
N ARG A 400 0.72 8.35 3.83
CA ARG A 400 -0.64 7.93 3.45
C ARG A 400 -0.64 6.84 2.39
N ILE A 401 0.48 6.63 1.71
CA ILE A 401 0.63 5.64 0.66
C ILE A 401 1.10 4.33 1.30
N LYS A 402 0.48 3.23 0.90
CA LYS A 402 0.78 1.91 1.40
C LYS A 402 2.13 1.48 0.92
N ASP A 403 2.91 1.00 1.88
CA ASP A 403 4.14 0.28 1.60
C ASP A 403 3.82 -1.01 0.82
N VAL A 404 4.82 -1.52 0.11
CA VAL A 404 4.70 -2.74 -0.71
C VAL A 404 4.34 -3.99 0.13
N SER A 405 4.54 -3.93 1.46
CA SER A 405 4.15 -4.94 2.45
C SER A 405 2.64 -5.17 2.55
N GLY A 406 1.82 -4.22 2.10
CA GLY A 406 0.37 -4.36 2.04
C GLY A 406 -0.34 -4.41 3.39
N ARG A 407 0.32 -4.11 4.51
CA ARG A 407 -0.37 -3.95 5.80
C ARG A 407 -1.22 -2.68 5.76
N ASN A 408 -2.54 -2.86 5.79
CA ASN A 408 -3.46 -1.75 5.99
C ASN A 408 -3.26 -1.22 7.42
N SER A 409 -2.77 0.01 7.56
CA SER A 409 -2.99 0.78 8.78
C SER A 409 -4.15 1.75 8.57
N ARG A 410 -4.67 2.34 9.65
CA ARG A 410 -5.72 3.36 9.59
C ARG A 410 -5.28 4.57 8.75
N ASP A 411 -3.97 4.83 8.72
CA ASP A 411 -3.37 6.03 8.15
C ASP A 411 -2.75 5.82 6.77
N LYS A 412 -2.28 4.59 6.45
CA LYS A 412 -1.76 4.20 5.12
C LYS A 412 -2.81 3.40 4.33
N ASN A 413 -3.69 4.10 3.61
CA ASN A 413 -4.81 3.49 2.91
C ASN A 413 -4.83 3.68 1.39
N ILE A 414 -3.86 4.40 0.81
CA ILE A 414 -3.74 4.64 -0.63
C ILE A 414 -2.74 3.63 -1.23
N THR A 415 -3.06 2.95 -2.32
CA THR A 415 -2.11 2.03 -2.97
C THR A 415 -1.22 2.76 -3.99
N PRO A 416 0.09 2.48 -4.09
CA PRO A 416 0.96 3.09 -5.10
C PRO A 416 0.41 2.96 -6.53
N THR A 417 -0.16 1.79 -6.85
CA THR A 417 -0.79 1.51 -8.15
C THR A 417 -1.98 2.42 -8.45
N THR A 418 -2.67 2.95 -7.43
CA THR A 418 -3.76 3.91 -7.65
C THR A 418 -3.24 5.18 -8.30
N ILE A 419 -2.15 5.72 -7.76
CA ILE A 419 -1.55 6.96 -8.27
C ILE A 419 -0.90 6.68 -9.63
N ASP A 420 -0.14 5.58 -9.75
CA ASP A 420 0.53 5.20 -11.00
C ASP A 420 -0.46 4.99 -12.16
N ASP A 421 -1.55 4.25 -11.94
CA ASP A 421 -2.57 4.01 -12.95
C ASP A 421 -3.23 5.33 -13.40
N GLU A 422 -3.51 6.23 -12.47
CA GLU A 422 -4.18 7.49 -12.78
C GLU A 422 -3.25 8.49 -13.47
N LEU A 423 -1.99 8.60 -13.05
CA LEU A 423 -0.97 9.40 -13.74
C LEU A 423 -0.83 8.99 -15.21
N LYS A 424 -0.86 7.68 -15.50
CA LYS A 424 -0.81 7.12 -16.86
C LYS A 424 -2.07 7.43 -17.66
N LYS A 425 -3.25 7.21 -17.08
CA LYS A 425 -4.55 7.42 -17.75
C LYS A 425 -4.80 8.88 -18.06
N SER A 426 -4.55 9.75 -17.09
CA SER A 426 -4.68 11.20 -17.23
C SER A 426 -3.53 11.83 -18.01
N LYS A 427 -2.48 11.04 -18.34
CA LYS A 427 -1.30 11.47 -19.10
C LYS A 427 -0.65 12.73 -18.50
N LEU A 428 -0.74 12.89 -17.18
CA LEU A 428 -0.39 14.12 -16.48
C LEU A 428 1.06 14.53 -16.71
N ILE A 429 1.97 13.56 -16.72
CA ILE A 429 3.40 13.79 -16.93
C ILE A 429 3.80 13.48 -18.37
N GLY A 430 3.29 12.39 -18.93
CA GLY A 430 3.57 12.03 -20.32
C GLY A 430 3.06 10.65 -20.68
N TYR A 431 3.23 10.29 -21.95
CA TYR A 431 2.79 9.01 -22.50
C TYR A 431 3.66 8.59 -23.69
N THR A 432 3.56 7.33 -24.09
CA THR A 432 4.02 6.87 -25.41
C THR A 432 2.81 6.38 -26.20
N LEU A 433 2.73 6.71 -27.48
CA LEU A 433 1.74 6.20 -28.42
C LEU A 433 1.95 4.71 -28.69
N ASN A 434 3.20 4.22 -28.72
CA ASN A 434 3.48 2.79 -28.90
C ASN A 434 4.81 2.33 -28.25
N LYS A 435 5.01 1.00 -28.16
CA LYS A 435 6.21 0.40 -27.54
C LYS A 435 7.53 0.67 -28.29
N LYS A 436 7.48 1.11 -29.55
CA LYS A 436 8.67 1.35 -30.41
C LYS A 436 9.10 2.82 -30.43
N GLU A 437 8.39 3.68 -29.71
CA GLU A 437 8.62 5.11 -29.74
C GLU A 437 9.94 5.48 -29.07
N LYS A 438 10.62 6.50 -29.62
CA LYS A 438 11.96 6.90 -29.21
C LYS A 438 11.98 8.07 -28.23
N TYR A 439 10.84 8.70 -27.97
CA TYR A 439 10.71 9.83 -27.06
C TYR A 439 9.42 9.75 -26.25
N ILE A 440 9.38 10.50 -25.15
CA ILE A 440 8.18 10.68 -24.32
C ILE A 440 7.35 11.82 -24.91
N SER A 441 6.07 11.56 -25.18
CA SER A 441 5.11 12.63 -25.46
C SER A 441 4.79 13.35 -24.15
N GLN A 442 5.04 14.66 -24.14
CA GLN A 442 4.99 15.48 -22.93
C GLN A 442 3.54 15.74 -22.49
N GLY A 443 3.26 15.46 -21.22
CA GLY A 443 2.02 15.86 -20.56
C GLY A 443 2.09 17.28 -19.98
N PRO A 444 0.99 17.79 -19.41
CA PRO A 444 0.92 19.16 -18.87
C PRO A 444 1.89 19.43 -17.72
N LEU A 445 2.33 18.40 -16.99
CA LEU A 445 3.30 18.52 -15.89
C LEU A 445 4.74 18.15 -16.30
N PHE A 446 5.00 17.88 -17.58
CA PHE A 446 6.35 17.60 -18.05
C PHE A 446 7.19 18.89 -18.07
N LYS A 447 8.42 18.82 -17.57
CA LYS A 447 9.34 19.96 -17.51
C LYS A 447 10.77 19.56 -17.83
N GLY A 448 11.19 19.79 -19.07
CA GLY A 448 12.58 19.61 -19.53
C GLY A 448 13.04 18.16 -19.57
N ASP A 449 13.35 17.61 -18.40
CA ASP A 449 13.92 16.28 -18.17
C ASP A 449 13.12 15.50 -17.10
N LEU A 450 13.51 14.25 -16.82
CA LEU A 450 12.81 13.39 -15.86
C LEU A 450 12.86 13.93 -14.43
N GLU A 451 13.99 14.45 -13.97
CA GLU A 451 14.16 14.95 -12.60
C GLU A 451 13.36 16.23 -12.38
N SER A 452 13.48 17.18 -13.31
CA SER A 452 12.73 18.43 -13.32
C SER A 452 11.22 18.18 -13.43
N SER A 453 10.79 17.22 -14.26
CA SER A 453 9.39 16.80 -14.36
C SER A 453 8.89 16.16 -13.07
N CYS A 454 9.71 15.34 -12.42
CA CYS A 454 9.36 14.68 -11.15
C CYS A 454 9.11 15.71 -10.05
N LEU A 455 10.04 16.67 -9.89
CA LEU A 455 9.92 17.73 -8.89
C LEU A 455 8.72 18.63 -9.18
N HIS A 456 8.55 19.04 -10.43
CA HIS A 456 7.43 19.89 -10.83
C HIS A 456 6.07 19.21 -10.59
N ALA A 457 5.91 17.96 -11.03
CA ALA A 457 4.68 17.19 -10.80
C ALA A 457 4.40 16.99 -9.31
N LYS A 458 5.44 16.69 -8.51
CA LYS A 458 5.32 16.58 -7.05
C LYS A 458 4.82 17.88 -6.44
N ASP A 459 5.45 19.01 -6.75
CA ASP A 459 5.05 20.31 -6.21
C ASP A 459 3.62 20.70 -6.62
N VAL A 460 3.23 20.48 -7.88
CA VAL A 460 1.87 20.78 -8.36
C VAL A 460 0.82 19.88 -7.69
N ILE A 461 1.09 18.58 -7.51
CA ILE A 461 0.16 17.66 -6.82
C ILE A 461 0.05 18.02 -5.32
N CYS A 462 1.14 18.38 -4.67
CA CYS A 462 1.12 18.85 -3.28
C CYS A 462 0.30 20.14 -3.15
N ASP A 463 0.55 21.12 -4.01
CA ASP A 463 -0.20 22.38 -4.04
C ASP A 463 -1.68 22.14 -4.36
N TYR A 464 -1.99 21.20 -5.27
CA TYR A 464 -3.35 20.79 -5.61
C TYR A 464 -4.11 20.25 -4.40
N TYR A 465 -3.56 19.28 -3.68
CA TYR A 465 -4.21 18.74 -2.48
C TYR A 465 -4.24 19.76 -1.35
N SER A 466 -3.26 20.67 -1.24
CA SER A 466 -3.29 21.74 -0.24
C SER A 466 -4.53 22.64 -0.38
N LEU A 467 -5.00 22.89 -1.61
CA LEU A 467 -6.22 23.68 -1.86
C LEU A 467 -7.48 23.05 -1.23
N PHE A 468 -7.55 21.72 -1.18
CA PHE A 468 -8.65 21.03 -0.48
C PHE A 468 -8.54 21.18 1.03
N LEU A 469 -7.32 21.06 1.56
CA LEU A 469 -7.05 21.03 3.00
C LEU A 469 -7.04 22.42 3.67
N GLU A 470 -7.05 23.49 2.88
CA GLU A 470 -7.29 24.86 3.35
C GLU A 470 -8.69 25.02 3.98
N ASN A 471 -9.66 24.19 3.60
CA ASN A 471 -10.98 24.13 4.24
C ASN A 471 -10.99 23.15 5.42
N GLU A 472 -11.40 23.60 6.61
CA GLU A 472 -11.35 22.82 7.84
C GLU A 472 -12.23 21.55 7.81
N GLN A 473 -13.42 21.61 7.19
CA GLN A 473 -14.32 20.44 7.13
C GLN A 473 -13.79 19.39 6.17
N VAL A 474 -13.25 19.82 5.03
CA VAL A 474 -12.60 18.92 4.08
C VAL A 474 -11.33 18.31 4.68
N ASN A 475 -10.58 19.06 5.49
CA ASN A 475 -9.43 18.54 6.22
C ASN A 475 -9.85 17.47 7.27
N LYS A 476 -10.94 17.70 8.02
CA LYS A 476 -11.51 16.66 8.91
C LYS A 476 -11.89 15.40 8.13
N GLN A 477 -12.54 15.55 6.97
CA GLN A 477 -12.84 14.44 6.07
C GLN A 477 -11.57 13.71 5.59
N TRP A 478 -10.51 14.45 5.25
CA TRP A 478 -9.22 13.89 4.83
C TRP A 478 -8.62 13.01 5.93
N GLU A 479 -8.61 13.48 7.18
CA GLU A 479 -8.06 12.75 8.32
C GLU A 479 -8.83 11.47 8.65
N LEU A 480 -10.13 11.41 8.34
CA LEU A 480 -10.96 10.21 8.51
C LEU A 480 -10.60 9.08 7.52
N GLY A 481 -10.05 9.40 6.35
CA GLY A 481 -9.62 8.40 5.35
C GLY A 481 -10.72 7.41 4.96
N ASN A 482 -10.55 6.13 5.29
CA ASN A 482 -11.54 5.07 5.03
C ASN A 482 -12.65 4.97 6.09
N SER A 483 -12.61 5.76 7.16
CA SER A 483 -13.68 5.78 8.18
C SER A 483 -14.95 6.45 7.65
N GLU A 484 -16.06 6.30 8.37
CA GLU A 484 -17.32 6.98 8.04
C GLU A 484 -17.10 8.50 7.96
N GLY A 485 -17.68 9.15 6.94
CA GLY A 485 -17.46 10.57 6.63
C GLY A 485 -16.18 10.89 5.85
N GLY A 486 -15.28 9.92 5.60
CA GLY A 486 -14.06 10.11 4.80
C GLY A 486 -14.20 9.72 3.32
N TYR A 487 -13.62 10.53 2.42
CA TYR A 487 -13.63 10.28 0.96
C TYR A 487 -12.32 10.61 0.22
N LEU A 488 -11.81 11.85 0.31
CA LEU A 488 -10.68 12.31 -0.52
C LEU A 488 -9.41 11.45 -0.33
N ARG A 489 -9.04 11.17 0.92
CA ARG A 489 -7.94 10.27 1.28
C ARG A 489 -8.38 8.80 1.17
N THR A 490 -8.88 8.40 0.02
CA THR A 490 -9.17 6.99 -0.32
C THR A 490 -8.68 6.70 -1.72
N ASN A 491 -8.45 5.42 -2.06
CA ASN A 491 -8.08 5.06 -3.43
C ASN A 491 -9.03 5.63 -4.49
N GLN A 492 -10.32 5.68 -4.19
CA GLN A 492 -11.33 6.18 -5.11
C GLN A 492 -11.32 7.71 -5.20
N GLY A 493 -11.14 8.40 -4.07
CA GLY A 493 -10.99 9.86 -4.01
C GLY A 493 -9.74 10.33 -4.75
N ILE A 494 -8.60 9.68 -4.55
CA ILE A 494 -7.34 10.01 -5.24
C ILE A 494 -7.48 9.83 -6.76
N LYS A 495 -8.07 8.72 -7.24
CA LYS A 495 -8.31 8.54 -8.69
C LYS A 495 -9.19 9.65 -9.26
N SER A 496 -10.32 9.91 -8.62
CA SER A 496 -11.31 10.87 -9.12
C SER A 496 -10.74 12.30 -9.14
N THR A 497 -9.98 12.67 -8.10
CA THR A 497 -9.38 14.02 -8.00
C THR A 497 -8.13 14.20 -8.86
N LEU A 498 -7.29 13.19 -9.07
CA LEU A 498 -6.19 13.28 -10.04
C LEU A 498 -6.71 13.32 -11.48
N LYS A 499 -7.79 12.60 -11.79
CA LYS A 499 -8.48 12.70 -13.07
C LYS A 499 -9.05 14.10 -13.28
N LEU A 500 -9.68 14.66 -12.25
CA LEU A 500 -10.15 16.04 -12.25
C LEU A 500 -9.01 17.04 -12.48
N LEU A 501 -7.85 16.86 -11.85
CA LEU A 501 -6.67 17.69 -12.08
C LEU A 501 -6.28 17.68 -13.57
N GLY A 502 -6.24 16.51 -14.21
CA GLY A 502 -5.99 16.40 -15.65
C GLY A 502 -6.98 17.20 -16.51
N LEU A 503 -8.27 17.15 -16.17
CA LEU A 503 -9.32 17.93 -16.85
C LEU A 503 -9.15 19.43 -16.64
N ILE A 504 -8.77 19.86 -15.43
CA ILE A 504 -8.50 21.27 -15.12
C ILE A 504 -7.31 21.77 -15.92
N LEU A 505 -6.18 21.07 -15.90
CA LEU A 505 -4.98 21.48 -16.65
C LEU A 505 -5.26 21.57 -18.16
N TYR A 506 -6.02 20.61 -18.70
CA TYR A 506 -6.47 20.66 -20.10
C TYR A 506 -7.32 21.91 -20.39
N HIS A 507 -8.27 22.24 -19.51
CA HIS A 507 -9.10 23.44 -19.67
C HIS A 507 -8.28 24.72 -19.58
N LEU A 508 -7.32 24.79 -18.65
CA LEU A 508 -6.42 25.93 -18.52
C LEU A 508 -5.63 26.16 -19.82
N GLU A 509 -5.09 25.09 -20.42
CA GLU A 509 -4.26 25.18 -21.63
C GLU A 509 -5.08 25.51 -22.89
N HIS A 510 -6.23 24.85 -23.08
CA HIS A 510 -6.97 24.92 -24.34
C HIS A 510 -8.16 25.88 -24.36
N VAL A 511 -8.65 26.30 -23.20
CA VAL A 511 -9.82 27.19 -23.10
C VAL A 511 -9.43 28.53 -22.49
N ASP A 512 -8.68 28.52 -21.38
CA ASP A 512 -8.22 29.76 -20.74
C ASP A 512 -6.94 30.33 -21.39
N GLY A 513 -6.26 29.55 -22.25
CA GLY A 513 -5.05 29.99 -22.97
C GLY A 513 -3.81 30.12 -22.09
N ILE A 514 -3.74 29.38 -20.99
CA ILE A 514 -2.62 29.40 -20.04
C ILE A 514 -1.57 28.37 -20.44
N GLU A 515 -0.32 28.80 -20.60
CA GLU A 515 0.80 27.91 -20.88
C GLU A 515 1.25 27.13 -19.63
N VAL A 516 0.47 26.10 -19.27
CA VAL A 516 0.64 25.31 -18.03
C VAL A 516 2.09 24.85 -17.82
N ARG A 517 2.75 24.32 -18.85
CA ARG A 517 4.13 23.80 -18.80
C ARG A 517 5.19 24.85 -18.46
N HIS A 518 4.94 26.13 -18.78
CA HIS A 518 5.88 27.22 -18.49
C HIS A 518 5.73 27.77 -17.07
N LEU A 519 4.64 27.46 -16.38
CA LEU A 519 4.43 27.89 -15.00
C LEU A 519 5.13 26.95 -14.00
N ASN A 520 5.44 27.48 -12.82
CA ASN A 520 5.82 26.67 -11.67
C ASN A 520 4.58 26.45 -10.79
N SER A 521 4.69 25.59 -9.77
CA SER A 521 3.54 25.21 -8.94
C SER A 521 2.90 26.42 -8.26
N GLN A 522 3.70 27.35 -7.73
CA GLN A 522 3.23 28.57 -7.06
C GLN A 522 2.39 29.47 -7.98
N LYS A 523 2.78 29.63 -9.24
CA LYS A 523 2.00 30.41 -10.22
C LYS A 523 0.80 29.65 -10.75
N LEU A 524 0.87 28.32 -10.83
CA LEU A 524 -0.22 27.49 -11.32
C LEU A 524 -1.32 27.27 -10.27
N LYS A 525 -0.96 27.25 -8.97
CA LYS A 525 -1.86 27.00 -7.84
C LYS A 525 -3.11 27.91 -7.85
N PRO A 526 -3.02 29.25 -8.03
CA PRO A 526 -4.21 30.10 -8.10
C PRO A 526 -5.14 29.77 -9.27
N HIS A 527 -4.59 29.43 -10.45
CA HIS A 527 -5.39 29.05 -11.62
C HIS A 527 -6.14 27.74 -11.41
N ILE A 528 -5.50 26.75 -10.78
CA ILE A 528 -6.17 25.50 -10.37
C ILE A 528 -7.21 25.79 -9.28
N GLY A 529 -6.86 26.61 -8.28
CA GLY A 529 -7.72 26.98 -7.16
C GLY A 529 -9.04 27.60 -7.57
N LYS A 530 -9.06 28.40 -8.65
CA LYS A 530 -10.28 28.94 -9.26
C LYS A 530 -11.34 27.86 -9.53
N TYR A 531 -10.93 26.73 -10.09
CA TYR A 531 -11.82 25.62 -10.46
C TYR A 531 -12.02 24.62 -9.33
N ILE A 532 -11.10 24.54 -8.36
CA ILE A 532 -11.22 23.64 -7.21
C ILE A 532 -12.13 24.20 -6.11
N LYS A 533 -12.24 25.51 -5.99
CA LYS A 533 -13.09 26.14 -4.96
C LYS A 533 -14.54 25.59 -4.92
N PRO A 534 -15.30 25.51 -6.03
CA PRO A 534 -16.66 24.96 -5.99
C PRO A 534 -16.72 23.50 -5.51
N VAL A 535 -15.68 22.71 -5.82
CA VAL A 535 -15.58 21.32 -5.38
C VAL A 535 -15.31 21.23 -3.88
N VAL A 536 -14.44 22.08 -3.35
CA VAL A 536 -14.15 22.17 -1.92
C VAL A 536 -15.39 22.57 -1.14
N ASP A 537 -16.10 23.60 -1.61
CA ASP A 537 -17.34 24.07 -0.99
C ASP A 537 -18.40 22.94 -0.96
N TYR A 538 -18.59 22.22 -2.08
CA TYR A 538 -19.49 21.06 -2.14
C TYR A 538 -19.09 19.93 -1.18
N LEU A 539 -17.81 19.54 -1.14
CA LEU A 539 -17.34 18.45 -0.29
C LEU A 539 -17.37 18.80 1.20
N ALA A 540 -17.24 20.08 1.55
CA ALA A 540 -17.36 20.57 2.92
C ALA A 540 -18.79 20.36 3.47
N ASP A 541 -19.80 20.55 2.62
CA ASP A 541 -21.21 20.45 2.99
C ASP A 541 -21.83 19.06 2.68
N ALA A 542 -21.07 18.18 2.03
CA ALA A 542 -21.57 16.87 1.60
C ALA A 542 -21.92 15.95 2.80
N PRO A 543 -23.16 15.43 2.89
CA PRO A 543 -23.55 14.55 3.99
C PRO A 543 -22.84 13.18 3.89
N PRO A 544 -22.64 12.46 5.03
CA PRO A 544 -21.84 11.23 5.07
C PRO A 544 -22.27 10.13 4.09
N HIS A 545 -23.56 10.02 3.76
CA HIS A 545 -24.07 9.01 2.84
C HIS A 545 -23.61 9.25 1.39
N ILE A 546 -23.52 10.51 0.93
CA ILE A 546 -23.01 10.84 -0.41
C ILE A 546 -21.54 10.47 -0.54
N LEU A 547 -20.74 10.77 0.49
CA LEU A 547 -19.32 10.43 0.55
C LEU A 547 -19.10 8.91 0.57
N LEU A 548 -19.98 8.19 1.27
CA LEU A 548 -19.99 6.73 1.28
C LEU A 548 -20.30 6.16 -0.12
N ASP A 549 -21.24 6.75 -0.85
CA ASP A 549 -21.60 6.33 -2.20
C ASP A 549 -20.45 6.54 -3.19
N TYR A 550 -19.76 7.69 -3.11
CA TYR A 550 -18.53 7.89 -3.88
C TYR A 550 -17.46 6.87 -3.55
N ARG A 551 -17.31 6.49 -2.27
CA ARG A 551 -16.34 5.48 -1.86
C ARG A 551 -16.70 4.07 -2.35
N ARG A 552 -17.99 3.74 -2.39
CA ARG A 552 -18.52 2.44 -2.86
C ARG A 552 -18.51 2.31 -4.38
N SER A 553 -18.49 3.43 -5.09
CA SER A 553 -18.44 3.50 -6.55
C SER A 553 -17.06 3.10 -7.08
N THR A 554 -16.80 1.80 -7.13
CA THR A 554 -15.50 1.24 -7.55
C THR A 554 -15.43 1.02 -9.07
N GLY A 555 -14.21 0.78 -9.58
CA GLY A 555 -13.96 0.54 -11.01
C GLY A 555 -13.90 1.82 -11.85
N GLU A 556 -13.60 1.67 -13.15
CA GLU A 556 -13.38 2.82 -14.04
C GLU A 556 -14.65 3.68 -14.21
N SER A 557 -15.81 3.05 -14.35
CA SER A 557 -17.10 3.74 -14.43
C SER A 557 -17.41 4.52 -13.14
N GLY A 558 -17.10 3.94 -11.98
CA GLY A 558 -17.24 4.60 -10.68
C GLY A 558 -16.35 5.84 -10.57
N VAL A 559 -15.06 5.74 -10.95
CA VAL A 559 -14.13 6.88 -10.99
C VAL A 559 -14.64 7.96 -11.94
N LYS A 560 -15.07 7.59 -13.15
CA LYS A 560 -15.62 8.54 -14.13
C LYS A 560 -16.85 9.26 -13.57
N ASN A 561 -17.76 8.54 -12.93
CA ASN A 561 -18.98 9.11 -12.35
C ASN A 561 -18.69 10.05 -11.18
N SER A 562 -17.84 9.64 -10.23
CA SER A 562 -17.44 10.52 -9.13
C SER A 562 -16.72 11.76 -9.65
N THR A 563 -15.81 11.61 -10.62
CA THR A 563 -15.12 12.74 -11.25
C THR A 563 -16.11 13.72 -11.87
N PHE A 564 -17.08 13.22 -12.66
CA PHE A 564 -18.05 14.10 -13.30
C PHE A 564 -19.06 14.71 -12.36
N ALA A 565 -19.37 14.05 -11.23
CA ALA A 565 -20.14 14.69 -10.18
C ALA A 565 -19.41 15.93 -9.62
N LEU A 566 -18.08 15.85 -9.42
CA LEU A 566 -17.28 17.03 -9.05
C LEU A 566 -17.23 18.07 -10.17
N VAL A 567 -17.15 17.64 -11.43
CA VAL A 567 -17.21 18.55 -12.60
C VAL A 567 -18.54 19.29 -12.67
N THR A 568 -19.66 18.67 -12.28
CA THR A 568 -20.97 19.34 -12.20
C THR A 568 -20.91 20.56 -11.29
N GLU A 569 -20.26 20.45 -10.13
CA GLU A 569 -20.10 21.58 -9.19
C GLU A 569 -19.23 22.70 -9.78
N ILE A 570 -18.19 22.35 -10.55
CA ILE A 570 -17.41 23.35 -11.29
C ILE A 570 -18.27 24.02 -12.36
N ASN A 571 -19.04 23.24 -13.13
CA ASN A 571 -19.81 23.72 -14.26
C ASN A 571 -20.94 24.69 -13.84
N LYS A 572 -21.56 24.48 -12.66
CA LYS A 572 -22.55 25.40 -12.09
C LYS A 572 -22.01 26.84 -11.96
N VAL A 573 -20.73 26.99 -11.62
CA VAL A 573 -20.07 28.29 -11.46
C VAL A 573 -19.38 28.73 -12.75
N TYR A 574 -18.81 27.79 -13.50
CA TYR A 574 -18.09 28.02 -14.75
C TYR A 574 -18.68 27.20 -15.89
N PRO A 575 -19.76 27.69 -16.55
CA PRO A 575 -20.47 26.92 -17.58
C PRO A 575 -19.62 26.52 -18.79
N LYS A 576 -18.48 27.20 -19.02
CA LYS A 576 -17.51 26.85 -20.07
C LYS A 576 -16.66 25.61 -19.74
N PHE A 577 -16.60 25.20 -18.48
CA PHE A 577 -15.89 23.99 -18.06
C PHE A 577 -16.70 22.75 -18.44
N LYS A 578 -16.56 22.30 -19.69
CA LYS A 578 -17.30 21.17 -20.28
C LYS A 578 -16.33 20.15 -20.89
N PRO A 579 -15.70 19.30 -20.06
CA PRO A 579 -14.77 18.29 -20.56
C PRO A 579 -15.49 17.24 -21.42
N GLN A 580 -14.73 16.55 -22.28
CA GLN A 580 -15.27 15.51 -23.15
C GLN A 580 -16.00 14.42 -22.33
N GLY A 581 -17.19 14.02 -22.78
CA GLY A 581 -18.03 13.02 -22.13
C GLY A 581 -18.86 13.53 -20.94
N PHE A 582 -18.75 14.81 -20.58
CA PHE A 582 -19.58 15.41 -19.52
C PHE A 582 -21.05 15.55 -19.94
N ALA A 583 -21.33 15.89 -21.20
CA ALA A 583 -22.71 16.01 -21.71
C ALA A 583 -23.48 14.68 -21.59
N GLU A 584 -22.88 13.58 -22.04
CA GLU A 584 -23.43 12.22 -21.92
C GLU A 584 -23.68 11.82 -20.44
N TYR A 585 -22.82 12.28 -19.54
CA TYR A 585 -22.98 12.03 -18.11
C TYR A 585 -24.21 12.75 -17.56
N ILE A 586 -24.37 14.04 -17.86
CA ILE A 586 -25.51 14.85 -17.42
C ILE A 586 -26.82 14.23 -17.91
N GLU A 587 -26.91 13.88 -19.20
CA GLU A 587 -28.09 13.25 -19.80
C GLU A 587 -28.48 11.95 -19.07
N ARG A 588 -27.50 11.09 -18.75
CA ARG A 588 -27.76 9.82 -18.06
C ARG A 588 -28.14 10.01 -16.58
N THR A 589 -27.68 11.09 -15.94
CA THR A 589 -27.96 11.37 -14.52
C THR A 589 -29.15 12.29 -14.32
N ASP A 590 -29.82 12.71 -15.39
CA ASP A 590 -30.99 13.58 -15.30
C ASP A 590 -32.19 12.81 -14.74
N THR A 591 -32.56 13.15 -13.50
CA THR A 591 -33.67 12.50 -12.79
C THR A 591 -35.01 13.18 -13.02
N SER A 592 -35.09 14.20 -13.88
CA SER A 592 -36.31 14.98 -14.14
C SER A 592 -37.53 14.10 -14.48
N ASN A 593 -37.31 13.01 -15.21
CA ASN A 593 -38.34 12.07 -15.63
C ASN A 593 -38.66 10.96 -14.62
N ASN A 594 -37.87 10.81 -13.54
CA ASN A 594 -37.96 9.65 -12.66
C ASN A 594 -39.31 9.55 -11.93
N ALA A 595 -39.88 10.69 -11.49
CA ALA A 595 -41.17 10.72 -10.81
C ALA A 595 -42.28 10.19 -11.74
N GLN A 596 -42.35 10.72 -12.96
CA GLN A 596 -43.35 10.31 -13.94
C GLN A 596 -43.16 8.85 -14.37
N ALA A 597 -41.91 8.40 -14.54
CA ALA A 597 -41.62 7.01 -14.88
C ALA A 597 -41.98 6.03 -13.75
N TYR A 598 -41.82 6.44 -12.49
CA TYR A 598 -42.26 5.66 -11.32
C TYR A 598 -43.78 5.53 -11.29
N ASP A 599 -44.50 6.63 -11.50
CA ASP A 599 -45.96 6.63 -11.51
C ASP A 599 -46.49 5.70 -12.61
N ILE A 600 -46.00 5.84 -13.86
CA ILE A 600 -46.44 4.99 -14.97
C ILE A 600 -46.10 3.52 -14.72
N SER A 601 -44.90 3.21 -14.25
CA SER A 601 -44.49 1.82 -13.98
C SER A 601 -45.34 1.19 -12.87
N SER A 602 -45.69 1.97 -11.85
CA SER A 602 -46.54 1.52 -10.75
C SER A 602 -47.97 1.29 -11.22
N THR A 603 -48.53 2.18 -12.04
CA THR A 603 -49.86 1.99 -12.65
C THR A 603 -49.90 0.73 -13.51
N LEU A 604 -48.91 0.52 -14.38
CA LEU A 604 -48.81 -0.70 -15.19
C LEU A 604 -48.80 -1.98 -14.34
N GLU A 605 -48.02 -1.98 -13.24
CA GLU A 605 -47.93 -3.13 -12.33
C GLU A 605 -49.27 -3.37 -11.61
N ILE A 606 -49.91 -2.32 -11.11
CA ILE A 606 -51.19 -2.40 -10.38
C ILE A 606 -52.32 -2.85 -11.32
N GLU A 607 -52.48 -2.23 -12.48
CA GLU A 607 -53.54 -2.57 -13.45
C GLU A 607 -53.39 -4.01 -13.95
N THR A 608 -52.16 -4.42 -14.28
CA THR A 608 -51.86 -5.79 -14.69
C THR A 608 -52.19 -6.78 -13.56
N LEU A 609 -51.73 -6.52 -12.34
CA LEU A 609 -51.98 -7.39 -11.19
C LEU A 609 -53.49 -7.53 -10.96
N GLN A 610 -54.22 -6.43 -10.88
CA GLN A 610 -55.67 -6.44 -10.65
C GLN A 610 -56.40 -7.26 -11.72
N ASN A 611 -56.13 -7.01 -13.00
CA ASN A 611 -56.76 -7.75 -14.09
C ASN A 611 -56.42 -9.25 -14.05
N VAL A 612 -55.15 -9.61 -13.83
CA VAL A 612 -54.72 -11.02 -13.75
C VAL A 612 -55.45 -11.73 -12.61
N ILE A 613 -55.47 -11.14 -11.40
CA ILE A 613 -56.11 -11.76 -10.24
C ILE A 613 -57.63 -11.89 -10.45
N LEU A 614 -58.29 -10.85 -10.96
CA LEU A 614 -59.73 -10.88 -11.23
C LEU A 614 -60.09 -11.95 -12.27
N THR A 615 -59.30 -12.05 -13.34
CA THR A 615 -59.52 -13.05 -14.40
C THR A 615 -59.29 -14.47 -13.89
N LEU A 616 -58.23 -14.71 -13.11
CA LEU A 616 -57.99 -16.02 -12.50
C LEU A 616 -59.08 -16.40 -11.50
N LYS A 617 -59.57 -15.47 -10.69
CA LYS A 617 -60.70 -15.70 -9.77
C LYS A 617 -61.99 -16.02 -10.50
N LYS A 618 -62.26 -15.34 -11.61
CA LYS A 618 -63.43 -15.59 -12.46
C LYS A 618 -63.40 -16.99 -13.09
N GLU A 619 -62.23 -17.43 -13.54
CA GLU A 619 -62.07 -18.74 -14.21
C GLU A 619 -62.01 -19.91 -13.22
N PHE A 620 -61.24 -19.78 -12.14
CA PHE A 620 -60.91 -20.90 -11.25
C PHE A 620 -61.69 -20.88 -9.92
N GLY A 621 -62.29 -19.74 -9.55
CA GLY A 621 -63.03 -19.55 -8.30
C GLY A 621 -62.34 -18.58 -7.33
N GLU A 622 -63.12 -17.91 -6.47
CA GLU A 622 -62.61 -16.82 -5.62
C GLU A 622 -61.76 -17.30 -4.44
N ASN A 623 -61.90 -18.55 -4.01
CA ASN A 623 -61.13 -19.10 -2.91
C ASN A 623 -59.65 -19.22 -3.33
N ILE A 624 -58.73 -18.83 -2.44
CA ILE A 624 -57.30 -18.91 -2.68
C ILE A 624 -56.87 -20.33 -3.05
N GLU A 625 -57.44 -21.37 -2.44
CA GLU A 625 -57.13 -22.77 -2.78
C GLU A 625 -57.49 -23.15 -4.23
N GLN A 626 -58.28 -22.31 -4.92
CA GLN A 626 -58.69 -22.53 -6.30
C GLN A 626 -57.83 -21.71 -7.27
N TRP A 627 -57.99 -20.39 -7.32
CA TRP A 627 -57.30 -19.57 -8.32
C TRP A 627 -55.77 -19.52 -8.11
N TRP A 628 -55.29 -19.56 -6.86
CA TRP A 628 -53.86 -19.58 -6.57
C TRP A 628 -53.26 -20.92 -7.00
N VAL A 629 -53.89 -22.04 -6.63
CA VAL A 629 -53.33 -23.37 -6.88
C VAL A 629 -53.42 -23.77 -8.35
N ASN A 630 -54.55 -23.47 -9.00
CA ASN A 630 -54.83 -23.86 -10.39
C ASN A 630 -54.33 -22.82 -11.40
N GLY A 631 -54.40 -21.53 -11.06
CA GLY A 631 -54.00 -20.43 -11.94
C GLY A 631 -52.54 -20.01 -11.82
N VAL A 632 -51.85 -20.34 -10.72
CA VAL A 632 -50.44 -19.94 -10.48
C VAL A 632 -49.55 -21.16 -10.25
N LYS A 633 -48.47 -21.26 -11.05
CA LYS A 633 -47.50 -22.35 -10.94
C LYS A 633 -46.84 -22.38 -9.56
N ARG A 634 -46.56 -23.60 -9.10
CA ARG A 634 -45.95 -23.88 -7.78
C ARG A 634 -44.71 -23.03 -7.47
N LYS A 635 -43.82 -22.82 -8.44
CA LYS A 635 -42.60 -22.03 -8.23
C LYS A 635 -42.91 -20.59 -7.83
N ILE A 636 -43.78 -19.92 -8.59
CA ILE A 636 -44.20 -18.54 -8.33
C ILE A 636 -44.90 -18.42 -6.97
N ARG A 637 -45.71 -19.43 -6.61
CA ARG A 637 -46.34 -19.48 -5.29
C ARG A 637 -45.32 -19.51 -4.15
N GLN A 638 -44.32 -20.38 -4.27
CA GLN A 638 -43.25 -20.50 -3.27
C GLN A 638 -42.42 -19.21 -3.15
N ASP A 639 -42.14 -18.55 -4.28
CA ASP A 639 -41.39 -17.29 -4.29
C ASP A 639 -42.20 -16.15 -3.62
N ALA A 640 -43.50 -16.05 -3.90
CA ALA A 640 -44.39 -15.07 -3.25
C ALA A 640 -44.58 -15.34 -1.75
N GLU A 641 -44.78 -16.59 -1.35
CA GLU A 641 -44.85 -17.02 0.05
C GLU A 641 -43.55 -16.71 0.81
N GLY A 642 -42.39 -16.97 0.18
CA GLY A 642 -41.08 -16.64 0.75
C GLY A 642 -40.89 -15.14 0.98
N ARG A 643 -41.38 -14.30 0.05
CA ARG A 643 -41.38 -12.84 0.19
C ARG A 643 -42.30 -12.37 1.31
N ALA A 644 -43.52 -12.90 1.41
CA ALA A 644 -44.45 -12.58 2.48
C ALA A 644 -43.86 -12.88 3.87
N HIS A 645 -43.27 -14.06 4.04
CA HIS A 645 -42.64 -14.45 5.29
C HIS A 645 -41.42 -13.59 5.65
N ALA A 646 -40.64 -13.14 4.66
CA ALA A 646 -39.53 -12.23 4.89
C ALA A 646 -39.98 -10.87 5.45
N ASP A 647 -41.19 -10.43 5.06
CA ASP A 647 -41.83 -9.20 5.55
C ASP A 647 -42.67 -9.41 6.82
N GLY A 648 -42.69 -10.63 7.37
CA GLY A 648 -43.45 -11.00 8.57
C GLY A 648 -44.97 -11.11 8.36
N ASP A 649 -45.41 -11.22 7.10
CA ASP A 649 -46.81 -11.37 6.73
C ASP A 649 -47.18 -12.85 6.56
N TYR A 650 -48.15 -13.30 7.36
CA TYR A 650 -48.70 -14.66 7.36
C TYR A 650 -50.19 -14.68 7.01
N SER A 651 -50.75 -13.56 6.51
CA SER A 651 -52.19 -13.41 6.25
C SER A 651 -52.67 -14.15 4.99
N GLN A 652 -51.78 -14.85 4.30
CA GLN A 652 -52.02 -15.51 3.00
C GLN A 652 -52.49 -14.56 1.88
N ALA A 653 -52.29 -13.25 2.02
CA ALA A 653 -52.56 -12.25 0.97
C ALA A 653 -51.42 -12.22 -0.06
N TYR A 654 -51.10 -13.40 -0.62
CA TYR A 654 -49.91 -13.62 -1.46
C TYR A 654 -49.93 -12.82 -2.76
N GLU A 655 -51.11 -12.35 -3.21
CA GLU A 655 -51.26 -11.44 -4.34
C GLU A 655 -50.43 -10.15 -4.20
N LYS A 656 -50.19 -9.68 -2.96
CA LYS A 656 -49.37 -8.49 -2.67
C LYS A 656 -47.88 -8.72 -2.90
N TYR A 657 -47.46 -9.98 -3.01
CA TYR A 657 -46.06 -10.40 -3.11
C TYR A 657 -45.74 -10.99 -4.49
N ILE A 658 -46.59 -10.73 -5.50
CA ILE A 658 -46.36 -11.04 -6.90
C ILE A 658 -45.67 -9.84 -7.55
N TYR A 659 -44.48 -10.05 -8.13
CA TYR A 659 -43.78 -8.99 -8.86
C TYR A 659 -44.20 -8.95 -10.34
N LEU A 660 -43.94 -7.82 -11.00
CA LEU A 660 -44.20 -7.65 -12.44
C LEU A 660 -43.68 -8.80 -13.33
N ILE A 661 -42.51 -9.37 -13.01
CA ILE A 661 -41.96 -10.49 -13.80
C ILE A 661 -42.67 -11.82 -13.52
N ASP A 662 -43.27 -11.99 -12.34
CA ASP A 662 -44.10 -13.15 -12.01
C ASP A 662 -45.42 -13.06 -12.79
N LEU A 663 -46.01 -11.86 -12.91
CA LEU A 663 -47.20 -11.63 -13.73
C LEU A 663 -46.98 -12.04 -15.19
N LYS A 664 -45.81 -11.72 -15.76
CA LYS A 664 -45.43 -12.16 -17.10
C LYS A 664 -45.44 -13.69 -17.24
N GLU A 665 -44.93 -14.42 -16.25
CA GLU A 665 -44.93 -15.89 -16.27
C GLU A 665 -46.36 -16.44 -16.11
N ILE A 666 -47.16 -15.90 -15.19
CA ILE A 666 -48.57 -16.27 -14.98
C ILE A 666 -49.38 -16.07 -16.27
N ILE A 667 -49.21 -14.93 -16.94
CA ILE A 667 -49.85 -14.60 -18.22
C ILE A 667 -49.42 -15.59 -19.32
N SER A 668 -48.12 -15.90 -19.39
CA SER A 668 -47.58 -16.85 -20.37
C SER A 668 -48.17 -18.25 -20.19
N ASP A 669 -48.36 -18.68 -18.94
CA ASP A 669 -48.89 -20.00 -18.58
C ASP A 669 -50.39 -20.12 -18.84
N ASN A 670 -51.13 -19.04 -18.59
CA ASN A 670 -52.57 -18.95 -18.80
C ASN A 670 -52.91 -18.22 -20.11
N TRP A 671 -52.17 -18.50 -21.17
CA TRP A 671 -52.21 -17.72 -22.41
C TRP A 671 -53.59 -17.62 -23.07
N ASN A 672 -54.45 -18.62 -22.91
CA ASN A 672 -55.80 -18.58 -23.47
C ASN A 672 -56.68 -17.52 -22.80
N LEU A 673 -56.39 -17.15 -21.55
CA LEU A 673 -57.11 -16.12 -20.80
C LEU A 673 -56.57 -14.71 -21.07
N PHE A 674 -55.27 -14.61 -21.36
CA PHE A 674 -54.54 -13.34 -21.30
C PHE A 674 -53.86 -12.91 -22.62
N GLY A 675 -53.81 -13.80 -23.60
CA GLY A 675 -53.01 -13.61 -24.81
C GLY A 675 -53.40 -12.37 -25.61
N ASP A 676 -54.70 -12.10 -25.75
CA ASP A 676 -55.21 -10.97 -26.53
C ASP A 676 -54.98 -9.63 -25.80
N THR A 677 -55.19 -9.62 -24.49
CA THR A 677 -55.01 -8.45 -23.61
C THR A 677 -53.55 -8.01 -23.55
N TYR A 678 -52.61 -8.94 -23.36
CA TYR A 678 -51.21 -8.59 -23.06
C TYR A 678 -50.26 -8.70 -24.25
N THR A 679 -50.78 -8.99 -25.44
CA THR A 679 -50.04 -8.79 -26.70
C THR A 679 -49.95 -7.28 -26.98
N ILE A 680 -48.84 -6.67 -26.58
CA ILE A 680 -48.58 -5.23 -26.75
C ILE A 680 -47.40 -5.05 -27.69
N ASN A 681 -47.53 -4.12 -28.64
CA ASN A 681 -46.46 -3.74 -29.56
C ASN A 681 -45.88 -4.93 -30.37
N ALA A 682 -46.71 -5.95 -30.63
CA ALA A 682 -46.37 -7.17 -31.36
C ALA A 682 -47.53 -7.61 -32.27
N LYS A 683 -47.21 -8.34 -33.35
CA LYS A 683 -48.20 -8.82 -34.33
C LYS A 683 -48.87 -10.12 -33.89
N ALA A 684 -50.05 -10.42 -34.45
CA ALA A 684 -50.79 -11.65 -34.15
C ALA A 684 -49.96 -12.93 -34.33
N ASN A 685 -49.07 -12.97 -35.33
CA ASN A 685 -48.23 -14.14 -35.65
C ASN A 685 -46.88 -14.15 -34.90
N ASP A 686 -46.58 -13.16 -34.06
CA ASP A 686 -45.33 -13.14 -33.30
C ASP A 686 -45.34 -14.22 -32.20
N PRO A 687 -44.16 -14.80 -31.86
CA PRO A 687 -44.06 -15.78 -30.78
C PRO A 687 -44.41 -15.15 -29.42
N LYS A 688 -44.99 -15.94 -28.50
CA LYS A 688 -45.39 -15.50 -27.14
C LYS A 688 -44.30 -14.69 -26.42
N LYS A 689 -43.04 -15.11 -26.55
CA LYS A 689 -41.88 -14.42 -25.96
C LYS A 689 -41.75 -12.96 -26.40
N LYS A 690 -42.01 -12.68 -27.69
CA LYS A 690 -41.94 -11.33 -28.26
C LYS A 690 -43.15 -10.49 -27.87
N LYS A 691 -44.34 -11.12 -27.81
CA LYS A 691 -45.59 -10.48 -27.35
C LYS A 691 -45.52 -10.00 -25.90
N LEU A 692 -44.73 -10.67 -25.06
CA LEU A 692 -44.51 -10.33 -23.66
C LEU A 692 -43.15 -9.66 -23.38
N GLU A 693 -42.41 -9.26 -24.42
CA GLU A 693 -41.08 -8.68 -24.26
C GLU A 693 -41.12 -7.33 -23.53
N TRP A 694 -42.23 -6.61 -23.66
CA TRP A 694 -42.41 -5.31 -23.03
C TRP A 694 -42.32 -5.37 -21.49
N PHE A 695 -42.74 -6.46 -20.84
CA PHE A 695 -42.58 -6.67 -19.40
C PHE A 695 -41.12 -6.58 -18.96
N ASN A 696 -40.19 -7.12 -19.75
CA ASN A 696 -38.76 -7.06 -19.43
C ASN A 696 -38.25 -5.61 -19.47
N LYS A 697 -38.67 -4.86 -20.50
CA LYS A 697 -38.23 -3.48 -20.72
C LYS A 697 -38.84 -2.53 -19.68
N VAL A 698 -40.10 -2.72 -19.29
CA VAL A 698 -40.71 -1.98 -18.17
C VAL A 698 -39.99 -2.32 -16.87
N ASN A 699 -39.69 -3.59 -16.60
CA ASN A 699 -38.96 -3.98 -15.40
C ASN A 699 -37.53 -3.39 -15.34
N GLU A 700 -36.85 -3.26 -16.49
CA GLU A 700 -35.55 -2.59 -16.57
C GLU A 700 -35.66 -1.11 -16.17
N ILE A 701 -36.65 -0.39 -16.70
CA ILE A 701 -36.88 1.04 -16.38
C ILE A 701 -37.34 1.22 -14.92
N ARG A 702 -38.24 0.35 -14.43
CA ARG A 702 -38.68 0.31 -13.03
C ARG A 702 -37.50 0.17 -12.06
N ASN A 703 -36.51 -0.64 -12.43
CA ASN A 703 -35.32 -0.82 -11.61
C ASN A 703 -34.41 0.42 -11.57
N ILE A 704 -34.48 1.32 -12.57
CA ILE A 704 -33.75 2.61 -12.55
C ILE A 704 -34.39 3.53 -11.51
N VAL A 705 -35.71 3.68 -11.54
CA VAL A 705 -36.42 4.56 -10.59
C VAL A 705 -36.46 4.02 -9.16
N ALA A 706 -36.50 2.68 -8.98
CA ALA A 706 -36.45 2.05 -7.66
C ALA A 706 -35.06 2.10 -6.99
N HIS A 707 -34.01 2.37 -7.77
CA HIS A 707 -32.63 2.43 -7.28
C HIS A 707 -31.95 3.71 -7.78
N PRO A 708 -32.02 4.83 -7.03
CA PRO A 708 -31.49 6.12 -7.44
C PRO A 708 -30.01 6.10 -7.89
N SER A 709 -29.23 5.14 -7.41
CA SER A 709 -27.84 4.91 -7.82
C SER A 709 -27.66 4.46 -9.29
N LYS A 710 -28.73 4.07 -9.97
CA LYS A 710 -28.72 3.65 -11.39
C LYS A 710 -28.91 4.80 -12.38
N GLY A 711 -29.21 6.01 -11.92
CA GLY A 711 -29.31 7.22 -12.75
C GLY A 711 -30.75 7.68 -13.03
N GLY A 712 -30.91 8.35 -14.17
CA GLY A 712 -32.16 8.94 -14.62
C GLY A 712 -32.83 8.16 -15.76
N VAL A 713 -34.15 8.23 -15.86
CA VAL A 713 -34.92 7.73 -17.00
C VAL A 713 -34.84 8.77 -18.13
N ASN A 714 -34.34 8.37 -19.30
CA ASN A 714 -34.26 9.30 -20.44
C ASN A 714 -35.61 9.46 -21.16
N ASP A 715 -35.69 10.43 -22.07
CA ASP A 715 -36.93 10.76 -22.78
C ASP A 715 -37.47 9.59 -23.63
N GLU A 716 -36.59 8.79 -24.25
CA GLU A 716 -36.98 7.62 -25.04
C GLU A 716 -37.61 6.52 -24.16
N GLN A 717 -37.06 6.29 -22.97
CA GLN A 717 -37.59 5.32 -22.00
C GLN A 717 -38.92 5.79 -21.43
N LEU A 718 -39.07 7.08 -21.12
CA LEU A 718 -40.32 7.65 -20.66
C LEU A 718 -41.41 7.56 -21.74
N ALA A 719 -41.08 7.94 -22.98
CA ALA A 719 -42.00 7.82 -24.12
C ALA A 719 -42.41 6.36 -24.38
N TYR A 720 -41.49 5.41 -24.19
CA TYR A 720 -41.79 3.99 -24.26
C TYR A 720 -42.80 3.57 -23.18
N LEU A 721 -42.61 3.97 -21.93
CA LEU A 721 -43.55 3.67 -20.84
C LEU A 721 -44.95 4.23 -21.11
N GLN A 722 -45.03 5.50 -21.56
CA GLN A 722 -46.29 6.15 -21.91
C GLN A 722 -47.04 5.40 -23.01
N LYS A 723 -46.33 4.93 -24.05
CA LYS A 723 -46.92 4.13 -25.12
C LYS A 723 -47.51 2.82 -24.61
N ILE A 724 -46.77 2.10 -23.76
CA ILE A 724 -47.22 0.82 -23.20
C ILE A 724 -48.45 1.02 -22.31
N LEU A 725 -48.46 2.05 -21.47
CA LEU A 725 -49.61 2.37 -20.62
C LEU A 725 -50.85 2.67 -21.47
N ALA A 726 -50.73 3.52 -22.50
CA ALA A 726 -51.85 3.85 -23.37
C ALA A 726 -52.47 2.60 -24.04
N GLU A 727 -51.62 1.72 -24.60
CA GLU A 727 -52.07 0.50 -25.28
C GLU A 727 -52.67 -0.52 -24.29
N LEU A 728 -52.10 -0.66 -23.09
CA LEU A 728 -52.62 -1.57 -22.07
C LEU A 728 -53.97 -1.07 -21.52
N SER A 729 -54.07 0.20 -21.15
CA SER A 729 -55.30 0.77 -20.59
C SER A 729 -56.45 0.73 -21.61
N GLU A 730 -56.18 0.94 -22.91
CA GLU A 730 -57.18 0.75 -23.97
C GLU A 730 -57.69 -0.69 -23.99
N LYS A 731 -56.80 -1.68 -23.94
CA LYS A 731 -57.20 -3.09 -23.92
C LYS A 731 -57.95 -3.50 -22.66
N LEU A 732 -57.52 -3.02 -21.50
CA LEU A 732 -58.18 -3.30 -20.23
C LEU A 732 -59.55 -2.64 -20.13
N SER A 733 -59.76 -1.49 -20.78
CA SER A 733 -61.08 -0.83 -20.83
C SER A 733 -62.13 -1.56 -21.69
N ASN A 734 -61.69 -2.48 -22.55
CA ASN A 734 -62.54 -3.27 -23.45
C ASN A 734 -62.91 -4.66 -22.89
N ILE A 735 -62.56 -4.95 -21.63
CA ILE A 735 -62.75 -6.23 -20.92
C ILE A 735 -63.58 -5.98 -19.67
#